data_AF-A0AAV1NAS8-F1
#
_entry.id   AF-A0AAV1NAS8-F1
#
_cell.length_a   1.000
_cell.length_b   1.000
_cell.length_c   1.000
_cell.angle_alpha   90.00
_cell.angle_beta   90.00
_cell.angle_gamma   90.00
#
_symmetry.space_group_name_H-M   'P 1'
#
loop_
_entity.id
_entity.type
_entity.pdbx_description
1 polymer ?
#
loop_
_entity_poly.entity_id
_entity_poly.type
_entity_poly.pdbx_seq_one_letter_code
_entity_poly.pdbx_strand_id
1 'polypeptide(L)'
;MVASLAGLRFLLMILLLCGIRYGACSQGAPLVLGLRVEDPAGLVCMKGRIVSAPEGATFKVRLFGADLNGSWPWVAFAGESGGAAGAVGDAPDPCEEETNRRESAFQVRGDFTPDEEHSGLVLVQVQVQRRTEQTLHHLCVQSEGKWASVGPDRLRVNTEQPADHIPPWGLAVLVVLLLLLCALLRTVNLSLLWLDPLELYVLHSCGSEEEKRAAKRLEPIRRRGNFLTCSLLFLGAVGYSVLGVLLYRALGSIVPAVFTSGVLIFFLCELAPHILCSGYGFQLAPALTWLAQVSMVITCPLSCPLGLILDLGLRRDISTCGIRERAMEMIRTSVNDPYSEFVKEEFSRGALRSKTVEDILTRLKDCFMLPSTVVLDFSTMSEIMQSGYTRVPIYEEERSNIVEILYVKDLALVDPDDCTPMTTITKFYNHPLHFVFNDTKLDAMLEEFKKGNSHMAIVHKVNNEGEGDPFYEVLGLVTLEDVIEEIIKSEILDESDGYLDRKVKRPLAPLEIPLEPRGAPEEFSLFKPPEGEPKIRTSPQLLLATHRFLSREVEHFCPGRVSEKILFHLLRHPSVNQEVHFDPGNRLSPGHYLYTRNHPVDYFILLLQGRVEVEIGKEGLKFENGAFTYYGVSALTLPSSVHQSPVSTQRHSPRDPFESSDATSPSSYCPDYTVRALTDLQLIRVTRLQYLNALMASRAGQSPDPPEIKILPNSQTKLLNDRNTTQEFPVNFSFFDTIENYC
;
A
#
# COMPACT_ATOMS: atom_id res chain seq x y z
N MET A 1 8.23 -39.52 -2.49
CA MET A 1 8.23 -40.15 -1.15
C MET A 1 7.64 -41.54 -1.27
N VAL A 2 8.47 -42.54 -0.98
CA VAL A 2 8.12 -43.95 -0.83
C VAL A 2 7.35 -44.11 0.47
N ALA A 3 6.09 -44.54 0.42
CA ALA A 3 5.30 -45.14 1.50
C ALA A 3 3.90 -45.43 0.94
N SER A 4 3.24 -46.56 1.16
CA SER A 4 3.56 -47.73 1.96
C SER A 4 2.61 -48.84 1.51
N LEU A 5 3.18 -49.94 1.02
CA LEU A 5 2.49 -51.19 0.66
C LEU A 5 2.03 -51.99 1.92
N ALA A 6 1.96 -51.36 3.09
CA ALA A 6 1.72 -52.05 4.37
C ALA A 6 0.23 -52.22 4.72
N GLY A 7 -0.68 -51.46 4.12
CA GLY A 7 -2.11 -51.51 4.44
C GLY A 7 -2.85 -52.76 3.95
N LEU A 8 -2.35 -53.42 2.90
CA LEU A 8 -3.02 -54.59 2.32
C LEU A 8 -2.63 -55.92 3.00
N ARG A 9 -1.55 -55.94 3.77
CA ARG A 9 -1.06 -57.15 4.48
C ARG A 9 -1.79 -57.41 5.79
N PHE A 10 -2.45 -56.40 6.37
CA PHE A 10 -3.14 -56.53 7.65
C PHE A 10 -4.49 -57.27 7.53
N LEU A 11 -5.12 -57.24 6.35
CA LEU A 11 -6.40 -57.92 6.11
C LEU A 11 -6.23 -59.40 5.69
N LEU A 12 -5.04 -59.78 5.20
CA LEU A 12 -4.72 -61.16 4.80
C LEU A 12 -4.29 -62.04 5.99
N MET A 13 -3.88 -61.43 7.12
CA MET A 13 -3.41 -62.15 8.32
C MET A 13 -4.52 -62.58 9.28
N ILE A 14 -5.76 -62.12 9.09
CA ILE A 14 -6.90 -62.41 9.99
C ILE A 14 -7.68 -63.68 9.55
N LEU A 15 -7.48 -64.19 8.33
CA LEU A 15 -8.16 -65.40 7.85
C LEU A 15 -7.33 -66.70 7.95
N LEU A 16 -6.09 -66.63 8.42
CA LEU A 16 -5.18 -67.76 8.57
C LEU A 16 -5.11 -68.36 9.99
N LEU A 17 -6.02 -67.96 10.89
CA LEU A 17 -6.03 -68.34 12.31
C LEU A 17 -7.32 -69.07 12.76
N CYS A 18 -7.85 -69.97 11.94
CA CYS A 18 -8.74 -71.04 12.42
C CYS A 18 -8.10 -72.40 12.12
N GLY A 19 -7.25 -72.83 13.04
CA GLY A 19 -6.80 -74.23 13.09
C GLY A 19 -7.87 -75.11 13.71
N ILE A 20 -8.12 -76.28 13.10
CA ILE A 20 -8.59 -77.47 13.81
C ILE A 20 -7.69 -78.65 13.38
N ARG A 21 -7.32 -79.44 14.39
CA ARG A 21 -6.28 -80.49 14.44
C ARG A 21 -6.75 -81.86 13.92
N TYR A 22 -5.77 -82.57 13.34
CA TYR A 22 -5.45 -84.01 13.34
C TYR A 22 -6.50 -85.10 13.08
N GLY A 23 -6.16 -85.99 12.15
CA GLY A 23 -6.58 -87.40 12.13
C GLY A 23 -5.93 -88.15 10.95
N ALA A 24 -4.93 -88.98 11.24
CA ALA A 24 -4.42 -89.96 10.28
C ALA A 24 -5.31 -91.21 10.32
N CYS A 25 -5.85 -91.66 9.19
CA CYS A 25 -6.31 -93.04 8.96
C CYS A 25 -6.57 -93.35 7.48
N SER A 26 -6.04 -94.52 7.08
CA SER A 26 -6.44 -95.45 6.00
C SER A 26 -6.60 -94.94 4.55
N GLN A 27 -5.86 -95.59 3.64
CA GLN A 27 -6.07 -95.61 2.19
C GLN A 27 -7.57 -95.73 1.87
N GLY A 28 -8.13 -94.67 1.28
CA GLY A 28 -9.53 -94.57 0.90
C GLY A 28 -9.68 -94.17 -0.56
N ALA A 29 -10.88 -94.35 -1.11
CA ALA A 29 -11.22 -93.92 -2.46
C ALA A 29 -10.92 -92.42 -2.71
N PRO A 30 -10.66 -91.98 -3.96
CA PRO A 30 -10.31 -90.59 -4.26
C PRO A 30 -11.38 -89.64 -3.73
N LEU A 31 -11.02 -88.86 -2.72
CA LEU A 31 -11.91 -87.91 -2.06
C LEU A 31 -11.60 -86.51 -2.59
N VAL A 32 -12.42 -86.00 -3.51
CA VAL A 32 -12.35 -84.60 -3.95
C VAL A 32 -13.10 -83.70 -2.98
N LEU A 33 -12.45 -82.65 -2.50
CA LEU A 33 -12.99 -81.70 -1.52
C LEU A 33 -13.42 -80.38 -2.16
N GLY A 34 -12.88 -80.03 -3.33
CA GLY A 34 -13.24 -78.80 -4.01
C GLY A 34 -12.50 -78.57 -5.32
N LEU A 35 -12.97 -77.56 -6.05
CA LEU A 35 -12.51 -77.24 -7.40
C LEU A 35 -12.13 -75.75 -7.49
N ARG A 36 -11.02 -75.45 -8.17
CA ARG A 36 -10.58 -74.08 -8.46
C ARG A 36 -10.10 -73.96 -9.89
N VAL A 37 -10.52 -72.91 -10.58
CA VAL A 37 -10.04 -72.60 -11.94
C VAL A 37 -8.60 -72.08 -11.86
N GLU A 38 -7.72 -72.65 -12.67
CA GLU A 38 -6.31 -72.26 -12.77
C GLU A 38 -6.05 -71.64 -14.14
N ASP A 39 -5.37 -70.49 -14.16
CA ASP A 39 -5.11 -69.66 -15.35
C ASP A 39 -6.34 -69.44 -16.24
N PRO A 40 -7.25 -68.50 -15.87
CA PRO A 40 -8.38 -68.14 -16.72
C PRO A 40 -7.86 -67.36 -17.95
N ALA A 41 -7.36 -68.06 -18.95
CA ALA A 41 -7.12 -67.51 -20.27
C ALA A 41 -8.47 -67.31 -20.96
N GLY A 42 -9.08 -66.13 -20.77
CA GLY A 42 -10.34 -65.73 -21.42
C GLY A 42 -11.48 -65.39 -20.46
N LEU A 43 -12.72 -65.42 -20.96
CA LEU A 43 -13.97 -65.04 -20.28
C LEU A 43 -14.44 -66.07 -19.21
N VAL A 44 -13.56 -66.91 -18.69
CA VAL A 44 -13.89 -67.90 -17.64
C VAL A 44 -13.79 -67.23 -16.28
N CYS A 45 -14.89 -67.19 -15.52
CA CYS A 45 -14.89 -66.59 -14.18
C CYS A 45 -15.60 -67.50 -13.17
N MET A 46 -15.12 -67.48 -11.94
CA MET A 46 -15.74 -68.18 -10.82
C MET A 46 -16.34 -67.14 -9.87
N LYS A 47 -17.67 -67.14 -9.70
CA LYS A 47 -18.39 -66.22 -8.81
C LYS A 47 -19.36 -67.01 -7.95
N GLY A 48 -19.21 -66.94 -6.63
CA GLY A 48 -20.13 -67.59 -5.68
C GLY A 48 -20.28 -69.10 -5.89
N ARG A 49 -19.16 -69.83 -6.05
CA ARG A 49 -19.11 -71.29 -6.32
C ARG A 49 -19.65 -71.74 -7.69
N ILE A 50 -20.02 -70.80 -8.57
CA ILE A 50 -20.40 -71.10 -9.94
C ILE A 50 -19.24 -70.73 -10.88
N VAL A 51 -18.78 -71.68 -11.69
CA VAL A 51 -17.80 -71.45 -12.77
C VAL A 51 -18.57 -71.20 -14.05
N SER A 52 -18.47 -69.98 -14.59
CA SER A 52 -19.04 -69.63 -15.89
C SER A 52 -17.97 -69.58 -16.95
N ALA A 53 -18.17 -70.32 -18.05
CA ALA A 53 -17.26 -70.37 -19.20
C ALA A 53 -18.05 -70.21 -20.51
N PRO A 54 -17.51 -69.50 -21.53
CA PRO A 54 -18.16 -69.40 -22.83
C PRO A 54 -18.01 -70.70 -23.63
N GLU A 55 -18.87 -70.89 -24.63
CA GLU A 55 -18.81 -72.04 -25.55
C GLU A 55 -17.45 -72.11 -26.26
N GLY A 56 -16.90 -73.32 -26.41
CA GLY A 56 -15.61 -73.55 -27.06
C GLY A 56 -14.38 -73.26 -26.20
N ALA A 57 -14.53 -72.77 -24.97
CA ALA A 57 -13.41 -72.49 -24.09
C ALA A 57 -12.72 -73.77 -23.59
N THR A 58 -11.38 -73.73 -23.54
CA THR A 58 -10.55 -74.74 -22.88
C THR A 58 -9.83 -74.11 -21.71
N PHE A 59 -10.03 -74.61 -20.49
CA PHE A 59 -9.40 -74.07 -19.29
C PHE A 59 -8.94 -75.19 -18.36
N LYS A 60 -7.95 -74.88 -17.51
CA LYS A 60 -7.43 -75.83 -16.51
C LYS A 60 -8.17 -75.65 -15.20
N VAL A 61 -8.41 -76.77 -14.55
CA VAL A 61 -9.12 -76.84 -13.29
C VAL A 61 -8.30 -77.66 -12.32
N ARG A 62 -7.99 -77.06 -11.18
CA ARG A 62 -7.32 -77.71 -10.06
C ARG A 62 -8.35 -78.33 -9.14
N LEU A 63 -8.22 -79.64 -8.93
CA LEU A 63 -8.99 -80.42 -7.98
C LEU A 63 -8.17 -80.59 -6.71
N PHE A 64 -8.81 -80.38 -5.56
CA PHE A 64 -8.20 -80.61 -4.25
C PHE A 64 -8.81 -81.85 -3.62
N GLY A 65 -7.99 -82.71 -3.03
CA GLY A 65 -8.47 -83.96 -2.44
C GLY A 65 -7.39 -84.88 -1.91
N ALA A 66 -7.80 -85.99 -1.31
CA ALA A 66 -6.91 -87.05 -0.83
C ALA A 66 -7.02 -88.29 -1.75
N ASP A 67 -5.91 -89.04 -1.89
CA ASP A 67 -5.84 -90.30 -2.65
C ASP A 67 -6.27 -90.19 -4.13
N LEU A 68 -5.86 -89.11 -4.83
CA LEU A 68 -6.21 -88.81 -6.23
C LEU A 68 -5.51 -89.69 -7.30
N ASN A 69 -4.92 -90.83 -6.90
CA ASN A 69 -4.02 -91.65 -7.74
C ASN A 69 -4.72 -92.88 -8.35
N GLY A 70 -6.03 -92.81 -8.59
CA GLY A 70 -6.85 -93.90 -9.13
C GLY A 70 -6.77 -94.08 -10.65
N SER A 71 -7.35 -95.17 -11.17
CA SER A 71 -7.47 -95.43 -12.61
C SER A 71 -8.34 -94.38 -13.30
N TRP A 72 -7.77 -93.64 -14.24
CA TRP A 72 -8.47 -92.62 -15.04
C TRP A 72 -9.42 -93.26 -16.08
N PRO A 73 -10.60 -92.68 -16.40
CA PRO A 73 -11.19 -91.43 -15.90
C PRO A 73 -12.16 -91.64 -14.72
N TRP A 74 -11.85 -91.05 -13.56
CA TRP A 74 -12.71 -91.07 -12.36
C TRP A 74 -13.43 -89.73 -12.11
N VAL A 75 -13.28 -88.74 -13.01
CA VAL A 75 -13.92 -87.41 -12.96
C VAL A 75 -14.74 -87.17 -14.23
N ALA A 76 -15.97 -86.70 -14.08
CA ALA A 76 -16.84 -86.27 -15.17
C ALA A 76 -17.71 -85.10 -14.73
N PHE A 77 -18.40 -84.45 -15.68
CA PHE A 77 -19.43 -83.46 -15.39
C PHE A 77 -20.77 -83.97 -15.88
N ALA A 78 -21.83 -83.77 -15.10
CA ALA A 78 -23.20 -84.11 -15.48
C ALA A 78 -24.07 -82.85 -15.52
N GLY A 79 -24.90 -82.71 -16.55
CA GLY A 79 -25.92 -81.65 -16.60
C GLY A 79 -27.17 -82.04 -15.82
N GLU A 80 -27.71 -81.10 -15.05
CA GLU A 80 -29.02 -81.25 -14.43
C GLU A 80 -30.12 -80.96 -15.47
N SER A 81 -31.03 -81.90 -15.72
CA SER A 81 -32.18 -81.67 -16.60
C SER A 81 -33.24 -80.84 -15.85
N GLY A 82 -33.58 -79.67 -16.37
CA GLY A 82 -34.26 -78.62 -15.63
C GLY A 82 -35.70 -78.94 -15.20
N GLY A 83 -36.00 -78.66 -13.93
CA GLY A 83 -37.36 -78.59 -13.40
C GLY A 83 -37.43 -77.86 -12.05
N ALA A 84 -37.66 -76.55 -12.09
CA ALA A 84 -38.11 -75.68 -10.98
C ALA A 84 -37.31 -75.70 -9.66
N ALA A 85 -36.60 -74.59 -9.40
CA ALA A 85 -36.17 -74.21 -8.07
C ALA A 85 -37.39 -74.11 -7.13
N GLY A 86 -37.60 -75.14 -6.30
CA GLY A 86 -38.63 -75.13 -5.27
C GLY A 86 -39.40 -76.45 -5.08
N ALA A 87 -38.71 -77.59 -4.96
CA ALA A 87 -39.31 -78.79 -4.37
C ALA A 87 -38.30 -79.47 -3.45
N VAL A 88 -38.65 -79.54 -2.15
CA VAL A 88 -37.93 -80.34 -1.15
C VAL A 88 -38.38 -81.79 -1.34
N GLY A 89 -37.49 -82.66 -1.82
CA GLY A 89 -37.69 -84.11 -1.88
C GLY A 89 -36.82 -84.78 -2.94
N ASP A 90 -35.90 -85.64 -2.49
CA ASP A 90 -35.09 -86.65 -3.22
C ASP A 90 -35.12 -86.60 -4.76
N ALA A 91 -34.44 -85.61 -5.35
CA ALA A 91 -34.04 -85.68 -6.75
C ALA A 91 -32.85 -86.65 -6.88
N PRO A 92 -32.87 -87.61 -7.83
CA PRO A 92 -31.75 -88.52 -8.05
C PRO A 92 -30.49 -87.73 -8.43
N ASP A 93 -29.32 -88.16 -7.94
CA ASP A 93 -28.06 -87.48 -8.22
C ASP A 93 -27.80 -87.49 -9.74
N PRO A 94 -27.66 -86.33 -10.40
CA PRO A 94 -27.48 -86.25 -11.85
C PRO A 94 -26.23 -86.99 -12.35
N CYS A 95 -25.29 -87.33 -11.45
CA CYS A 95 -24.09 -88.08 -11.75
C CYS A 95 -24.31 -89.60 -11.93
N GLU A 96 -25.42 -90.17 -11.45
CA GLU A 96 -25.68 -91.62 -11.58
C GLU A 96 -25.99 -92.02 -13.04
N GLU A 97 -26.76 -91.20 -13.76
CA GLU A 97 -27.09 -91.44 -15.16
C GLU A 97 -25.90 -91.20 -16.11
N GLU A 98 -25.58 -92.20 -16.94
CA GLU A 98 -24.49 -92.09 -17.91
C GLU A 98 -24.81 -91.14 -19.07
N THR A 99 -26.09 -90.96 -19.40
CA THR A 99 -26.57 -90.01 -20.41
C THR A 99 -26.24 -88.57 -20.03
N ASN A 100 -26.51 -88.17 -18.78
CA ASN A 100 -26.24 -86.82 -18.28
C ASN A 100 -24.74 -86.49 -18.23
N ARG A 101 -23.89 -87.51 -18.04
CA ARG A 101 -22.42 -87.38 -18.08
C ARG A 101 -21.86 -87.29 -19.50
N ARG A 102 -22.43 -88.00 -20.47
CA ARG A 102 -21.99 -87.95 -21.87
C ARG A 102 -22.49 -86.71 -22.62
N GLU A 103 -23.68 -86.21 -22.28
CA GLU A 103 -24.31 -85.05 -22.93
C GLU A 103 -23.97 -83.71 -22.25
N SER A 104 -23.08 -83.71 -21.25
CA SER A 104 -22.68 -82.49 -20.57
C SER A 104 -21.90 -81.55 -21.48
N ALA A 105 -22.12 -80.24 -21.31
CA ALA A 105 -21.40 -79.21 -22.05
C ALA A 105 -19.90 -79.15 -21.69
N PHE A 106 -19.52 -79.68 -20.52
CA PHE A 106 -18.16 -79.67 -20.01
C PHE A 106 -17.53 -81.05 -20.13
N GLN A 107 -16.55 -81.21 -21.02
CA GLN A 107 -15.84 -82.47 -21.20
C GLN A 107 -14.42 -82.37 -20.66
N VAL A 108 -14.01 -83.39 -19.90
CA VAL A 108 -12.62 -83.55 -19.46
C VAL A 108 -11.78 -84.06 -20.63
N ARG A 109 -10.67 -83.39 -20.92
CA ARG A 109 -9.70 -83.77 -21.95
C ARG A 109 -8.33 -84.06 -21.35
N GLY A 110 -7.69 -85.12 -21.83
CA GLY A 110 -6.36 -85.54 -21.42
C GLY A 110 -6.36 -86.35 -20.13
N ASP A 111 -5.15 -86.63 -19.64
CA ASP A 111 -4.92 -87.36 -18.40
C ASP A 111 -4.86 -86.40 -17.20
N PHE A 112 -5.19 -86.91 -16.02
CA PHE A 112 -4.97 -86.19 -14.77
C PHE A 112 -3.48 -85.99 -14.51
N THR A 113 -3.05 -84.73 -14.39
CA THR A 113 -1.67 -84.42 -14.02
C THR A 113 -1.62 -84.08 -12.53
N PRO A 114 -1.09 -84.97 -11.66
CA PRO A 114 -0.90 -84.65 -10.25
C PRO A 114 0.17 -83.56 -10.11
N ASP A 115 -0.11 -82.53 -9.30
CA ASP A 115 0.77 -81.36 -9.11
C ASP A 115 1.38 -81.37 -7.70
N GLU A 116 0.57 -81.63 -6.66
CA GLU A 116 1.00 -81.73 -5.24
C GLU A 116 0.32 -82.93 -4.53
N GLU A 117 0.80 -83.35 -3.35
CA GLU A 117 0.30 -84.56 -2.61
C GLU A 117 -1.23 -84.59 -2.42
N HIS A 118 -1.90 -83.44 -2.44
CA HIS A 118 -3.36 -83.31 -2.28
C HIS A 118 -4.03 -82.46 -3.39
N SER A 119 -3.36 -82.26 -4.53
CA SER A 119 -3.96 -81.54 -5.66
C SER A 119 -3.48 -82.00 -7.03
N GLY A 120 -4.33 -81.87 -8.04
CA GLY A 120 -3.95 -82.13 -9.43
C GLY A 120 -4.84 -81.40 -10.42
N LEU A 121 -4.37 -81.38 -11.67
CA LEU A 121 -4.92 -80.54 -12.72
C LEU A 121 -5.63 -81.39 -13.77
N VAL A 122 -6.77 -80.86 -14.21
CA VAL A 122 -7.61 -81.43 -15.27
C VAL A 122 -7.90 -80.35 -16.30
N LEU A 123 -7.78 -80.68 -17.58
CA LEU A 123 -8.13 -79.78 -18.66
C LEU A 123 -9.59 -80.00 -19.06
N VAL A 124 -10.40 -78.94 -19.00
CA VAL A 124 -11.83 -78.98 -19.29
C VAL A 124 -12.11 -78.18 -20.56
N GLN A 125 -12.85 -78.79 -21.49
CA GLN A 125 -13.28 -78.17 -22.74
C GLN A 125 -14.81 -78.03 -22.77
N VAL A 126 -15.28 -76.82 -23.07
CA VAL A 126 -16.71 -76.53 -23.25
C VAL A 126 -17.11 -76.83 -24.70
N GLN A 127 -18.03 -77.77 -24.89
CA GLN A 127 -18.58 -78.11 -26.21
C GLN A 127 -19.62 -77.06 -26.65
N VAL A 128 -19.72 -76.86 -27.97
CA VAL A 128 -20.73 -75.98 -28.58
C VAL A 128 -22.05 -76.75 -28.65
N GLN A 129 -23.05 -76.36 -27.84
CA GLN A 129 -24.32 -77.07 -27.74
C GLN A 129 -25.45 -76.30 -28.45
N ARG A 130 -26.24 -76.98 -29.30
CA ARG A 130 -27.30 -76.35 -30.11
C ARG A 130 -28.60 -76.04 -29.36
N ARG A 131 -28.77 -76.53 -28.12
CA ARG A 131 -29.98 -76.34 -27.31
C ARG A 131 -29.67 -75.49 -26.08
N THR A 132 -30.22 -74.28 -26.08
CA THR A 132 -30.17 -73.30 -25.01
C THR A 132 -31.22 -73.61 -23.94
N GLU A 133 -30.88 -74.49 -23.01
CA GLU A 133 -31.52 -74.51 -21.70
C GLU A 133 -30.41 -74.35 -20.66
N GLN A 134 -30.57 -73.38 -19.76
CA GLN A 134 -29.56 -73.02 -18.76
C GLN A 134 -29.44 -74.13 -17.71
N THR A 135 -28.73 -75.22 -18.03
CA THR A 135 -28.48 -76.32 -17.12
C THR A 135 -27.23 -76.02 -16.27
N LEU A 136 -27.35 -76.19 -14.96
CA LEU A 136 -26.20 -76.20 -14.07
C LEU A 136 -25.55 -77.58 -14.18
N HIS A 137 -24.22 -77.61 -14.31
CA HIS A 137 -23.47 -78.86 -14.35
C HIS A 137 -22.79 -79.12 -13.02
N HIS A 138 -22.84 -80.37 -12.57
CA HIS A 138 -22.24 -80.86 -11.32
C HIS A 138 -20.92 -81.57 -11.61
N LEU A 139 -19.98 -81.49 -10.67
CA LEU A 139 -18.76 -82.29 -10.66
C LEU A 139 -19.08 -83.69 -10.13
N CYS A 140 -18.79 -84.72 -10.92
CA CYS A 140 -19.03 -86.12 -10.58
C CYS A 140 -17.72 -86.86 -10.38
N VAL A 141 -17.62 -87.64 -9.30
CA VAL A 141 -16.46 -88.48 -8.99
C VAL A 141 -16.90 -89.94 -8.87
N GLN A 142 -16.08 -90.86 -9.37
CA GLN A 142 -16.29 -92.30 -9.26
C GLN A 142 -15.58 -92.85 -8.01
N SER A 143 -16.36 -93.39 -7.07
CA SER A 143 -15.88 -94.08 -5.87
C SER A 143 -16.53 -95.45 -5.77
N GLU A 144 -15.73 -96.51 -5.66
CA GLU A 144 -16.19 -97.91 -5.51
C GLU A 144 -17.23 -98.37 -6.58
N GLY A 145 -17.09 -97.90 -7.82
CA GLY A 145 -17.95 -98.29 -8.95
C GLY A 145 -19.25 -97.49 -9.08
N LYS A 146 -19.55 -96.56 -8.17
CA LYS A 146 -20.70 -95.64 -8.26
C LYS A 146 -20.23 -94.21 -8.51
N TRP A 147 -21.03 -93.45 -9.25
CA TRP A 147 -20.79 -92.04 -9.55
C TRP A 147 -21.65 -91.17 -8.64
N ALA A 148 -21.02 -90.23 -7.94
CA ALA A 148 -21.70 -89.31 -7.05
C ALA A 148 -21.26 -87.87 -7.32
N SER A 149 -22.16 -86.91 -7.10
CA SER A 149 -21.86 -85.49 -7.16
C SER A 149 -21.04 -85.06 -5.95
N VAL A 150 -19.99 -84.29 -6.21
CA VAL A 150 -19.05 -83.87 -5.17
C VAL A 150 -19.00 -82.35 -5.09
N GLY A 151 -19.29 -81.86 -3.89
CA GLY A 151 -19.17 -80.46 -3.54
C GLY A 151 -20.34 -79.57 -4.02
N PRO A 152 -20.39 -78.35 -3.48
CA PRO A 152 -21.42 -77.34 -3.82
C PRO A 152 -21.12 -76.56 -5.10
N ASP A 153 -19.96 -76.77 -5.71
CA ASP A 153 -19.54 -76.02 -6.90
C ASP A 153 -20.37 -76.44 -8.12
N ARG A 154 -20.75 -75.48 -8.97
CA ARG A 154 -21.57 -75.71 -10.17
C ARG A 154 -20.93 -75.05 -11.38
N LEU A 155 -21.13 -75.60 -12.58
CA LEU A 155 -20.63 -74.99 -13.82
C LEU A 155 -21.81 -74.54 -14.69
N ARG A 156 -21.67 -73.39 -15.36
CA ARG A 156 -22.69 -72.82 -16.24
C ARG A 156 -22.04 -72.33 -17.54
N VAL A 157 -22.68 -72.59 -18.68
CA VAL A 157 -22.27 -72.00 -19.95
C VAL A 157 -22.74 -70.56 -20.01
N ASN A 158 -21.81 -69.63 -20.21
CA ASN A 158 -22.10 -68.19 -20.21
C ASN A 158 -22.68 -67.80 -21.58
N THR A 159 -24.00 -67.62 -21.67
CA THR A 159 -24.72 -67.21 -22.89
C THR A 159 -25.02 -65.71 -22.94
N GLU A 160 -24.71 -64.95 -21.88
CA GLU A 160 -25.01 -63.52 -21.78
C GLU A 160 -23.79 -62.66 -22.16
N GLN A 161 -23.81 -62.08 -23.37
CA GLN A 161 -23.11 -60.81 -23.63
C GLN A 161 -23.95 -59.68 -23.01
N PRO A 162 -23.45 -58.90 -22.03
CA PRO A 162 -24.24 -57.80 -21.50
C PRO A 162 -24.45 -56.73 -22.57
N ALA A 163 -25.71 -56.55 -22.94
CA ALA A 163 -26.19 -55.53 -23.85
C ALA A 163 -26.20 -54.14 -23.19
N ASP A 164 -25.07 -53.43 -23.26
CA ASP A 164 -25.03 -51.96 -23.07
C ASP A 164 -24.45 -51.33 -24.34
N HIS A 165 -25.17 -51.48 -25.46
CA HIS A 165 -24.74 -50.90 -26.73
C HIS A 165 -25.19 -49.44 -26.82
N ILE A 166 -24.42 -48.54 -26.18
CA ILE A 166 -24.44 -47.14 -26.61
C ILE A 166 -23.93 -47.15 -28.05
N PRO A 167 -24.68 -46.62 -29.03
CA PRO A 167 -24.22 -46.61 -30.40
C PRO A 167 -22.89 -45.85 -30.49
N PRO A 168 -21.94 -46.27 -31.34
CA PRO A 168 -20.58 -45.70 -31.36
C PRO A 168 -20.58 -44.18 -31.64
N TRP A 169 -21.55 -43.70 -32.42
CA TRP A 169 -21.75 -42.26 -32.64
C TRP A 169 -22.23 -41.53 -31.39
N GLY A 170 -23.09 -42.16 -30.58
CA GLY A 170 -23.57 -41.60 -29.31
C GLY A 170 -22.44 -41.52 -28.27
N LEU A 171 -21.56 -42.52 -28.25
CA LEU A 171 -20.36 -42.51 -27.41
C LEU A 171 -19.39 -41.40 -27.85
N ALA A 172 -19.17 -41.23 -29.15
CA ALA A 172 -18.32 -40.16 -29.67
C ALA A 172 -18.85 -38.76 -29.32
N VAL A 173 -20.16 -38.53 -29.46
CA VAL A 173 -20.81 -37.27 -29.06
C VAL A 173 -20.66 -37.03 -27.56
N LEU A 174 -20.85 -38.07 -26.73
CA LEU A 174 -20.69 -37.96 -25.28
C LEU A 174 -19.25 -37.62 -24.88
N VAL A 175 -18.25 -38.20 -25.54
CA VAL A 175 -16.82 -37.90 -25.34
C VAL A 175 -16.51 -36.44 -25.68
N VAL A 176 -16.99 -35.94 -26.83
CA VAL A 176 -16.78 -34.55 -27.23
C VAL A 176 -17.47 -33.57 -26.26
N LEU A 177 -18.71 -33.86 -25.87
CA LEU A 177 -19.44 -33.04 -24.91
C LEU A 177 -18.72 -32.96 -23.56
N LEU A 178 -18.22 -34.10 -23.07
CA LEU A 178 -17.50 -34.18 -21.80
C LEU A 178 -16.17 -33.42 -21.85
N LEU A 179 -15.45 -33.48 -22.97
CA LEU A 179 -14.22 -32.71 -23.17
C LEU A 179 -14.47 -31.20 -23.14
N LEU A 180 -15.51 -30.73 -23.83
CA LEU A 180 -15.89 -29.31 -23.82
C LEU A 180 -16.28 -28.85 -22.42
N LEU A 181 -17.03 -29.68 -21.68
CA LEU A 181 -17.40 -29.38 -20.30
C LEU A 181 -16.16 -29.29 -19.38
N CYS A 182 -15.23 -30.25 -19.48
CA CYS A 182 -14.00 -30.24 -18.69
C CYS A 182 -13.09 -29.05 -19.03
N ALA A 183 -12.98 -28.72 -20.33
CA ALA A 183 -12.23 -27.54 -20.78
C ALA A 183 -12.86 -26.25 -20.23
N LEU A 184 -14.18 -26.12 -20.28
CA LEU A 184 -14.91 -24.98 -19.72
C LEU A 184 -14.67 -24.85 -18.22
N LEU A 185 -14.74 -25.94 -17.45
CA LEU A 185 -14.46 -25.93 -16.00
C LEU A 185 -13.02 -25.49 -15.71
N ARG A 186 -12.05 -25.91 -16.52
CA ARG A 186 -10.65 -25.45 -16.40
C ARG A 186 -10.54 -23.95 -16.70
N THR A 187 -11.21 -23.47 -17.75
CA THR A 187 -11.23 -22.05 -18.12
C THR A 187 -11.84 -21.20 -17.01
N VAL A 188 -12.95 -21.64 -16.40
CA VAL A 188 -13.57 -20.98 -15.25
C VAL A 188 -12.58 -20.90 -14.07
N ASN A 189 -11.89 -22.00 -13.78
CA ASN A 189 -10.90 -22.04 -12.69
C ASN A 189 -9.74 -21.06 -12.92
N LEU A 190 -9.18 -21.05 -14.12
CA LEU A 190 -8.04 -20.18 -14.47
C LEU A 190 -8.45 -18.70 -14.57
N SER A 191 -9.61 -18.39 -15.16
CA SER A 191 -10.08 -17.00 -15.34
C SER A 191 -10.46 -16.33 -14.02
N LEU A 192 -11.16 -17.04 -13.11
CA LEU A 192 -11.56 -16.48 -11.81
C LEU A 192 -10.39 -16.31 -10.84
N LEU A 193 -9.30 -17.06 -11.03
CA LEU A 193 -8.08 -16.97 -10.24
C LEU A 193 -6.97 -16.16 -10.92
N TRP A 194 -7.26 -15.53 -12.06
CA TRP A 194 -6.28 -14.77 -12.83
C TRP A 194 -5.76 -13.55 -12.06
N LEU A 195 -6.65 -12.81 -11.39
CA LEU A 195 -6.28 -11.63 -10.59
C LEU A 195 -6.08 -11.97 -9.12
N ASP A 196 -5.06 -11.36 -8.54
CA ASP A 196 -4.84 -11.39 -7.10
C ASP A 196 -5.87 -10.52 -6.34
N PRO A 197 -6.15 -10.82 -5.05
CA PRO A 197 -7.10 -10.03 -4.26
C PRO A 197 -6.76 -8.54 -4.19
N LEU A 198 -5.47 -8.18 -4.27
CA LEU A 198 -5.01 -6.79 -4.29
C LEU A 198 -5.32 -6.12 -5.62
N GLU A 199 -5.03 -6.79 -6.75
CA GLU A 199 -5.35 -6.27 -8.08
C GLU A 199 -6.87 -6.11 -8.28
N LEU A 200 -7.67 -7.02 -7.72
CA LEU A 200 -9.13 -6.93 -7.74
C LEU A 200 -9.64 -5.73 -6.91
N TYR A 201 -8.99 -5.42 -5.79
CA TYR A 201 -9.31 -4.23 -4.97
C TYR A 201 -8.98 -2.93 -5.70
N VAL A 202 -7.84 -2.88 -6.40
CA VAL A 202 -7.45 -1.75 -7.25
C VAL A 202 -8.47 -1.58 -8.39
N LEU A 203 -8.85 -2.65 -9.08
CA LEU A 203 -9.87 -2.58 -10.14
C LEU A 203 -11.25 -2.13 -9.64
N HIS A 204 -11.64 -2.56 -8.43
CA HIS A 204 -12.89 -2.13 -7.81
C HIS A 204 -12.91 -0.63 -7.49
N SER A 205 -11.77 -0.07 -7.11
CA SER A 205 -11.64 1.33 -6.68
C SER A 205 -11.33 2.28 -7.84
N CYS A 206 -10.56 1.81 -8.82
CA CYS A 206 -9.92 2.64 -9.85
C CYS A 206 -10.24 2.22 -11.30
N GLY A 207 -10.92 1.09 -11.52
CA GLY A 207 -11.27 0.63 -12.87
C GLY A 207 -12.34 1.47 -13.57
N SER A 208 -12.54 1.24 -14.86
CA SER A 208 -13.69 1.77 -15.60
C SER A 208 -15.02 1.31 -14.97
N GLU A 209 -16.12 1.99 -15.25
CA GLU A 209 -17.43 1.62 -14.68
C GLU A 209 -17.87 0.19 -15.03
N GLU A 210 -17.40 -0.36 -16.15
CA GLU A 210 -17.62 -1.76 -16.52
C GLU A 210 -16.73 -2.71 -15.71
N GLU A 211 -15.46 -2.37 -15.51
CA GLU A 211 -14.51 -3.12 -14.69
C GLU A 211 -14.89 -3.12 -13.21
N LYS A 212 -15.37 -2.00 -12.66
CA LYS A 212 -15.88 -1.93 -11.29
C LYS A 212 -17.09 -2.84 -11.08
N ARG A 213 -18.02 -2.85 -12.05
CA ARG A 213 -19.19 -3.75 -12.05
C ARG A 213 -18.77 -5.22 -12.13
N ALA A 214 -17.77 -5.53 -12.96
CA ALA A 214 -17.18 -6.86 -13.05
C ALA A 214 -16.51 -7.27 -11.73
N ALA A 215 -15.63 -6.45 -11.18
CA ALA A 215 -14.92 -6.69 -9.93
C ALA A 215 -15.88 -6.93 -8.75
N LYS A 216 -16.95 -6.14 -8.63
CA LYS A 216 -17.99 -6.30 -7.61
C LYS A 216 -18.72 -7.65 -7.69
N ARG A 217 -18.88 -8.22 -8.89
CA ARG A 217 -19.48 -9.56 -9.07
C ARG A 217 -18.51 -10.69 -8.70
N LEU A 218 -17.21 -10.49 -8.91
CA LEU A 218 -16.17 -11.49 -8.66
C LEU A 218 -15.75 -11.57 -7.19
N GLU A 219 -15.80 -10.45 -6.45
CA GLU A 219 -15.39 -10.32 -5.05
C GLU A 219 -15.92 -11.44 -4.11
N PRO A 220 -17.22 -11.76 -4.05
CA PRO A 220 -17.73 -12.76 -3.10
C PRO A 220 -17.20 -14.18 -3.38
N ILE A 221 -16.92 -14.49 -4.64
CA ILE A 221 -16.42 -15.80 -5.08
C ILE A 221 -14.92 -15.88 -4.82
N ARG A 222 -14.16 -14.83 -5.15
CA ARG A 222 -12.70 -14.77 -4.91
C ARG A 222 -12.35 -14.81 -3.43
N ARG A 223 -13.19 -14.23 -2.56
CA ARG A 223 -13.04 -14.31 -1.09
C ARG A 223 -13.01 -15.77 -0.58
N ARG A 224 -13.64 -16.70 -1.29
CA ARG A 224 -13.60 -18.15 -1.00
C ARG A 224 -12.81 -18.91 -2.06
N GLY A 225 -11.68 -18.34 -2.50
CA GLY A 225 -10.86 -18.87 -3.59
C GLY A 225 -10.48 -20.34 -3.40
N ASN A 226 -10.02 -20.74 -2.21
CA ASN A 226 -9.63 -22.14 -1.95
C ASN A 226 -10.79 -23.12 -2.12
N PHE A 227 -11.98 -22.77 -1.64
CA PHE A 227 -13.19 -23.58 -1.81
C PHE A 227 -13.62 -23.66 -3.28
N LEU A 228 -13.54 -22.56 -4.03
CA LEU A 228 -13.79 -22.52 -5.47
C LEU A 228 -12.83 -23.44 -6.23
N THR A 229 -11.52 -23.31 -6.00
CA THR A 229 -10.49 -24.12 -6.63
C THR A 229 -10.73 -25.61 -6.36
N CYS A 230 -11.05 -25.98 -5.12
CA CYS A 230 -11.35 -27.37 -4.77
C CYS A 230 -12.58 -27.91 -5.50
N SER A 231 -13.65 -27.10 -5.58
CA SER A 231 -14.89 -27.48 -6.28
C SER A 231 -14.64 -27.77 -7.76
N LEU A 232 -13.96 -26.85 -8.47
CA LEU A 232 -13.71 -26.95 -9.91
C LEU A 232 -12.70 -28.06 -10.24
N LEU A 233 -11.62 -28.20 -9.46
CA LEU A 233 -10.65 -29.28 -9.65
C LEU A 233 -11.28 -30.65 -9.39
N PHE A 234 -12.13 -30.79 -8.37
CA PHE A 234 -12.84 -32.04 -8.10
C PHE A 234 -13.75 -32.43 -9.26
N LEU A 235 -14.56 -31.49 -9.76
CA LEU A 235 -15.45 -31.74 -10.88
C LEU A 235 -14.69 -32.09 -12.17
N GLY A 236 -13.56 -31.41 -12.41
CA GLY A 236 -12.63 -31.75 -13.50
C GLY A 236 -12.04 -33.15 -13.37
N ALA A 237 -11.58 -33.54 -12.18
CA ALA A 237 -11.01 -34.87 -11.92
C ALA A 237 -12.02 -36.00 -12.15
N VAL A 238 -13.28 -35.80 -11.72
CA VAL A 238 -14.39 -36.73 -12.03
C VAL A 238 -14.61 -36.80 -13.54
N GLY A 239 -14.65 -35.66 -14.23
CA GLY A 239 -14.80 -35.60 -15.69
C GLY A 239 -13.70 -36.34 -16.44
N TYR A 240 -12.43 -36.16 -16.05
CA TYR A 240 -11.29 -36.88 -16.63
C TYR A 240 -11.35 -38.39 -16.39
N SER A 241 -11.79 -38.81 -15.21
CA SER A 241 -11.96 -40.23 -14.88
C SER A 241 -13.04 -40.87 -15.74
N VAL A 242 -14.19 -40.21 -15.90
CA VAL A 242 -15.29 -40.68 -16.76
C VAL A 242 -14.84 -40.73 -18.22
N LEU A 243 -14.11 -39.71 -18.69
CA LEU A 243 -13.57 -39.66 -20.04
C LEU A 243 -12.62 -40.84 -20.34
N GLY A 244 -11.73 -41.17 -19.39
CA GLY A 244 -10.83 -42.32 -19.51
C GLY A 244 -11.58 -43.65 -19.63
N VAL A 245 -12.64 -43.83 -18.83
CA VAL A 245 -13.51 -45.03 -18.90
C VAL A 245 -14.27 -45.10 -20.22
N LEU A 246 -14.79 -43.98 -20.73
CA LEU A 246 -15.50 -43.93 -22.01
C LEU A 246 -14.57 -44.25 -23.19
N LEU A 247 -13.34 -43.74 -23.18
CA LEU A 247 -12.33 -44.05 -24.20
C LEU A 247 -11.86 -45.50 -24.11
N TYR A 248 -11.77 -46.09 -22.91
CA TYR A 248 -11.52 -47.52 -22.75
C TYR A 248 -12.63 -48.38 -23.37
N ARG A 249 -13.90 -48.01 -23.16
CA ARG A 249 -15.04 -48.68 -23.80
C ARG A 249 -15.03 -48.51 -25.33
N ALA A 250 -14.58 -47.37 -25.84
CA ALA A 250 -14.50 -47.11 -27.28
C ALA A 250 -13.39 -47.91 -27.98
N LEU A 251 -12.21 -48.01 -27.35
CA LEU A 251 -11.01 -48.57 -27.98
C LEU A 251 -10.76 -50.04 -27.63
N GLY A 252 -11.44 -50.58 -26.60
CA GLY A 252 -11.39 -51.99 -26.22
C GLY A 252 -10.04 -52.47 -25.64
N SER A 253 -9.05 -51.58 -25.54
CA SER A 253 -7.71 -51.88 -25.04
C SER A 253 -7.21 -50.76 -24.13
N ILE A 254 -6.54 -51.14 -23.03
CA ILE A 254 -6.10 -50.24 -21.97
C ILE A 254 -5.04 -49.26 -22.50
N VAL A 255 -4.06 -49.76 -23.26
CA VAL A 255 -2.92 -48.98 -23.74
C VAL A 255 -3.36 -47.81 -24.63
N PRO A 256 -4.07 -48.01 -25.75
CA PRO A 256 -4.50 -46.90 -26.60
C PRO A 256 -5.48 -45.96 -25.88
N ALA A 257 -6.31 -46.47 -24.96
CA ALA A 257 -7.24 -45.63 -24.19
C ALA A 257 -6.53 -44.64 -23.25
N VAL A 258 -5.49 -45.09 -22.55
CA VAL A 258 -4.71 -44.21 -21.66
C VAL A 258 -3.93 -43.17 -22.47
N PHE A 259 -3.28 -43.57 -23.57
CA PHE A 259 -2.54 -42.62 -24.41
C PHE A 259 -3.44 -41.59 -25.08
N THR A 260 -4.57 -42.02 -25.65
CA THR A 260 -5.52 -41.11 -26.30
C THR A 260 -6.18 -40.16 -25.31
N SER A 261 -6.62 -40.65 -24.14
CA SER A 261 -7.18 -39.79 -23.09
C SER A 261 -6.15 -38.78 -22.57
N GLY A 262 -4.91 -39.20 -22.34
CA GLY A 262 -3.83 -38.31 -21.89
C GLY A 262 -3.54 -37.17 -22.86
N VAL A 263 -3.40 -37.48 -24.16
CA VAL A 263 -3.17 -36.46 -25.20
C VAL A 263 -4.35 -35.49 -25.28
N LEU A 264 -5.58 -36.02 -25.27
CA LEU A 264 -6.78 -35.22 -25.44
C LEU A 264 -7.03 -34.28 -24.25
N ILE A 265 -6.83 -34.76 -23.03
CA ILE A 265 -6.91 -33.95 -21.81
C ILE A 265 -5.84 -32.87 -21.81
N PHE A 266 -4.59 -33.22 -22.13
CA PHE A 266 -3.49 -32.25 -22.14
C PHE A 266 -3.73 -31.10 -23.12
N PHE A 267 -4.08 -31.41 -24.38
CA PHE A 267 -4.28 -30.37 -25.40
C PHE A 267 -5.59 -29.59 -25.21
N LEU A 268 -6.73 -30.28 -25.05
CA LEU A 268 -8.04 -29.64 -25.05
C LEU A 268 -8.48 -29.14 -23.67
N CYS A 269 -8.10 -29.83 -22.59
CA CYS A 269 -8.57 -29.49 -21.25
C CYS A 269 -7.54 -28.75 -20.40
N GLU A 270 -6.24 -28.77 -20.74
CA GLU A 270 -5.22 -28.01 -20.01
C GLU A 270 -4.59 -26.87 -20.84
N LEU A 271 -4.03 -27.20 -22.00
CA LEU A 271 -3.27 -26.25 -22.81
C LEU A 271 -4.18 -25.18 -23.43
N ALA A 272 -5.27 -25.58 -24.10
CA ALA A 272 -6.16 -24.62 -24.75
C ALA A 272 -6.81 -23.63 -23.76
N PRO A 273 -7.35 -24.07 -22.59
CA PRO A 273 -7.85 -23.16 -21.57
C PRO A 273 -6.79 -22.21 -21.02
N HIS A 274 -5.54 -22.66 -20.87
CA HIS A 274 -4.45 -21.82 -20.37
C HIS A 274 -4.10 -20.69 -21.35
N ILE A 275 -4.02 -21.00 -22.64
CA ILE A 275 -3.75 -20.00 -23.70
C ILE A 275 -4.91 -19.00 -23.82
N LEU A 276 -6.16 -19.46 -23.70
CA LEU A 276 -7.32 -18.57 -23.74
C LEU A 276 -7.34 -17.61 -22.54
N CYS A 277 -7.02 -18.11 -21.35
CA CYS A 277 -7.01 -17.29 -20.14
C CYS A 277 -5.85 -16.29 -20.09
N SER A 278 -4.71 -16.56 -20.73
CA SER A 278 -3.60 -15.59 -20.75
C SER A 278 -3.90 -14.33 -21.55
N GLY A 279 -4.78 -14.41 -22.55
CA GLY A 279 -5.23 -13.24 -23.32
C GLY A 279 -6.52 -12.61 -22.79
N TYR A 280 -7.53 -13.44 -22.46
CA TYR A 280 -8.90 -12.99 -22.19
C TYR A 280 -9.40 -13.33 -20.78
N GLY A 281 -8.51 -13.67 -19.84
CA GLY A 281 -8.86 -14.17 -18.50
C GLY A 281 -9.81 -13.25 -17.73
N PHE A 282 -9.51 -11.96 -17.68
CA PHE A 282 -10.35 -10.99 -16.97
C PHE A 282 -11.71 -10.75 -17.65
N GLN A 283 -11.75 -10.65 -18.98
CA GLN A 283 -13.00 -10.40 -19.71
C GLN A 283 -13.99 -11.57 -19.60
N LEU A 284 -13.47 -12.80 -19.51
CA LEU A 284 -14.28 -14.01 -19.46
C LEU A 284 -14.80 -14.33 -18.04
N ALA A 285 -14.09 -13.89 -16.99
CA ALA A 285 -14.40 -14.22 -15.60
C ALA A 285 -15.81 -13.74 -15.13
N PRO A 286 -16.28 -12.52 -15.44
CA PRO A 286 -17.62 -12.07 -15.06
C PRO A 286 -18.74 -12.84 -15.74
N ALA A 287 -18.53 -13.27 -16.99
CA ALA A 287 -19.52 -14.05 -17.73
C ALA A 287 -19.64 -15.49 -17.20
N LEU A 288 -18.54 -16.05 -16.68
CA LEU A 288 -18.46 -17.42 -16.17
C LEU A 288 -18.77 -17.54 -14.65
N THR A 289 -19.04 -16.43 -13.99
CA THR A 289 -19.31 -16.34 -12.55
C THR A 289 -20.50 -17.21 -12.12
N TRP A 290 -21.57 -17.27 -12.92
CA TRP A 290 -22.76 -18.09 -12.60
C TRP A 290 -22.45 -19.59 -12.62
N LEU A 291 -21.59 -20.04 -13.55
CA LEU A 291 -21.21 -21.43 -13.69
C LEU A 291 -20.37 -21.91 -12.50
N ALA A 292 -19.48 -21.04 -11.99
CA ALA A 292 -18.72 -21.28 -10.77
C ALA A 292 -19.62 -21.42 -9.53
N GLN A 293 -20.68 -20.61 -9.43
CA GLN A 293 -21.63 -20.73 -8.31
C GLN A 293 -22.38 -22.07 -8.35
N VAL A 294 -22.83 -22.48 -9.54
CA VAL A 294 -23.48 -23.78 -9.72
C VAL A 294 -22.54 -24.94 -9.35
N SER A 295 -21.29 -24.90 -9.81
CA SER A 295 -20.31 -25.96 -9.47
C SER A 295 -20.04 -26.02 -7.97
N MET A 296 -19.92 -24.87 -7.30
CA MET A 296 -19.71 -24.80 -5.86
C MET A 296 -20.89 -25.38 -5.06
N VAL A 297 -22.13 -25.17 -5.52
CA VAL A 297 -23.32 -25.74 -4.88
C VAL A 297 -23.38 -27.25 -5.06
N ILE A 298 -23.15 -27.76 -6.28
CA ILE A 298 -23.20 -29.20 -6.59
C ILE A 298 -22.15 -29.96 -5.76
N THR A 299 -20.93 -29.45 -5.67
CA THR A 299 -19.84 -30.14 -4.96
C THR A 299 -19.77 -29.78 -3.47
N CYS A 300 -20.64 -28.88 -2.98
CA CYS A 300 -20.60 -28.34 -1.63
C CYS A 300 -20.39 -29.37 -0.51
N PRO A 301 -21.11 -30.52 -0.45
CA PRO A 301 -20.97 -31.45 0.67
C PRO A 301 -19.55 -32.05 0.79
N LEU A 302 -18.80 -32.10 -0.32
CA LEU A 302 -17.47 -32.68 -0.37
C LEU A 302 -16.35 -31.63 -0.47
N SER A 303 -16.54 -30.55 -1.23
CA SER A 303 -15.53 -29.50 -1.41
C SER A 303 -15.43 -28.56 -0.21
N CYS A 304 -16.49 -28.45 0.62
CA CYS A 304 -16.49 -27.60 1.80
C CYS A 304 -15.49 -28.06 2.89
N PRO A 305 -15.47 -29.34 3.32
CA PRO A 305 -14.47 -29.79 4.29
C PRO A 305 -13.05 -29.72 3.73
N LEU A 306 -12.84 -30.03 2.44
CA LEU A 306 -11.53 -29.91 1.79
C LEU A 306 -11.02 -28.46 1.76
N GLY A 307 -11.88 -27.53 1.34
CA GLY A 307 -11.54 -26.10 1.33
C GLY A 307 -11.23 -25.58 2.73
N LEU A 308 -11.98 -26.02 3.74
CA LEU A 308 -11.76 -25.64 5.13
C LEU A 308 -10.46 -26.23 5.70
N ILE A 309 -10.09 -27.46 5.34
CA ILE A 309 -8.80 -28.08 5.70
C ILE A 309 -7.64 -27.32 5.05
N LEU A 310 -7.76 -26.91 3.78
CA LEU A 310 -6.76 -26.09 3.10
C LEU A 310 -6.64 -24.70 3.77
N ASP A 311 -7.76 -24.08 4.12
CA ASP A 311 -7.77 -22.82 4.86
C ASP A 311 -7.17 -22.97 6.27
N LEU A 312 -7.32 -24.12 6.92
CA LEU A 312 -6.74 -24.43 8.24
C LEU A 312 -5.25 -24.78 8.16
N GLY A 313 -4.86 -25.50 7.10
CA GLY A 313 -3.50 -25.98 6.84
C GLY A 313 -2.57 -24.88 6.33
N LEU A 314 -3.03 -24.06 5.37
CA LEU A 314 -2.30 -22.87 4.91
C LEU A 314 -2.38 -21.70 5.91
N ARG A 315 -3.25 -21.77 6.93
CA ARG A 315 -3.33 -20.75 7.99
C ARG A 315 -2.04 -20.61 8.81
N ARG A 316 -1.15 -21.61 8.77
CA ARG A 316 0.12 -21.56 9.50
C ARG A 316 1.24 -20.82 8.78
N ASP A 317 1.18 -20.65 7.45
CA ASP A 317 2.29 -20.01 6.72
C ASP A 317 1.92 -18.77 5.88
N ILE A 318 0.64 -18.45 5.62
CA ILE A 318 0.30 -17.35 4.69
C ILE A 318 -0.77 -16.35 5.18
N SER A 319 -1.53 -16.63 6.24
CA SER A 319 -2.64 -15.73 6.61
C SER A 319 -2.27 -14.70 7.70
N THR A 320 -2.39 -13.43 7.31
CA THR A 320 -2.40 -12.16 8.08
C THR A 320 -1.07 -11.52 8.50
N CYS A 321 -0.02 -12.25 8.86
CA CYS A 321 1.29 -11.61 9.11
C CYS A 321 2.13 -11.51 7.84
N GLY A 322 2.25 -12.54 7.00
CA GLY A 322 3.08 -12.49 5.79
C GLY A 322 2.56 -11.61 4.66
N ILE A 323 1.23 -11.49 4.48
CA ILE A 323 0.63 -10.54 3.51
C ILE A 323 0.77 -9.12 4.04
N ARG A 324 0.58 -8.91 5.36
CA ARG A 324 0.80 -7.60 5.96
C ARG A 324 2.28 -7.27 6.02
N GLU A 325 3.18 -8.20 6.25
CA GLU A 325 4.63 -7.96 6.29
C GLU A 325 5.16 -7.78 4.88
N ARG A 326 4.80 -8.60 3.88
CA ARG A 326 5.21 -8.35 2.48
C ARG A 326 4.55 -7.12 1.87
N ALA A 327 3.29 -6.81 2.23
CA ALA A 327 2.70 -5.52 1.91
C ALA A 327 3.42 -4.40 2.67
N MET A 328 3.72 -4.56 3.96
CA MET A 328 4.42 -3.56 4.80
C MET A 328 5.92 -3.48 4.49
N GLU A 329 6.49 -4.45 3.78
CA GLU A 329 7.90 -4.58 3.41
C GLU A 329 8.09 -4.14 1.95
N MET A 330 7.12 -4.36 1.05
CA MET A 330 6.98 -3.58 -0.20
C MET A 330 6.64 -2.12 0.10
N ILE A 331 5.76 -1.85 1.06
CA ILE A 331 5.52 -0.51 1.60
C ILE A 331 6.83 -0.02 2.22
N ARG A 332 7.51 -0.70 3.15
CA ARG A 332 8.80 -0.20 3.72
C ARG A 332 9.93 0.00 2.70
N THR A 333 10.02 -0.83 1.65
CA THR A 333 11.04 -0.68 0.59
C THR A 333 10.64 0.34 -0.48
N SER A 334 9.35 0.67 -0.62
CA SER A 334 8.84 1.82 -1.39
C SER A 334 8.68 3.10 -0.56
N VAL A 335 8.69 3.02 0.77
CA VAL A 335 8.54 4.09 1.79
C VAL A 335 9.82 4.88 2.00
N ASN A 336 10.89 4.59 1.27
CA ASN A 336 11.85 5.66 1.03
C ASN A 336 11.24 6.81 0.20
N ASP A 337 10.04 6.65 -0.39
CA ASP A 337 9.20 7.78 -0.77
C ASP A 337 7.68 7.44 -0.84
N PRO A 338 6.92 7.56 0.28
CA PRO A 338 5.47 7.32 0.35
C PRO A 338 4.66 8.20 -0.59
N TYR A 339 5.25 9.32 -1.05
CA TYR A 339 4.66 10.26 -1.98
C TYR A 339 4.52 9.66 -3.38
N SER A 340 5.45 8.79 -3.77
CA SER A 340 5.55 8.27 -5.14
C SER A 340 4.47 7.24 -5.47
N GLU A 341 3.92 6.51 -4.49
CA GLU A 341 2.90 5.47 -4.73
C GLU A 341 1.51 6.09 -4.88
N PHE A 342 1.14 7.07 -4.06
CA PHE A 342 -0.11 7.83 -4.22
C PHE A 342 -0.11 8.62 -5.53
N VAL A 343 1.01 9.28 -5.86
CA VAL A 343 1.17 9.94 -7.16
C VAL A 343 1.08 8.92 -8.30
N LYS A 344 1.69 7.73 -8.20
CA LYS A 344 1.58 6.68 -9.24
C LYS A 344 0.17 6.09 -9.35
N GLU A 345 -0.54 5.90 -8.25
CA GLU A 345 -1.90 5.37 -8.22
C GLU A 345 -2.88 6.38 -8.80
N GLU A 346 -2.76 7.67 -8.44
CA GLU A 346 -3.55 8.77 -9.03
C GLU A 346 -3.19 9.03 -10.51
N PHE A 347 -1.92 8.86 -10.89
CA PHE A 347 -1.43 8.89 -12.28
C PHE A 347 -2.00 7.72 -13.09
N SER A 348 -2.13 6.54 -12.47
CA SER A 348 -2.74 5.34 -13.06
C SER A 348 -4.27 5.43 -13.15
N ARG A 349 -4.91 6.24 -12.28
CA ARG A 349 -6.35 6.57 -12.33
C ARG A 349 -6.74 7.47 -13.50
N GLY A 350 -5.78 7.96 -14.29
CA GLY A 350 -6.05 8.78 -15.48
C GLY A 350 -6.70 10.15 -15.18
N ALA A 351 -6.78 10.55 -13.91
CA ALA A 351 -7.41 11.80 -13.49
C ALA A 351 -6.70 13.02 -14.12
N LEU A 352 -5.37 12.96 -14.22
CA LEU A 352 -4.52 13.99 -14.85
C LEU A 352 -4.75 14.16 -16.36
N ARG A 353 -5.16 13.10 -17.07
CA ARG A 353 -5.41 13.16 -18.52
C ARG A 353 -6.67 13.96 -18.88
N SER A 354 -7.60 14.06 -17.94
CA SER A 354 -8.85 14.79 -18.15
C SER A 354 -8.68 16.30 -17.97
N LYS A 355 -7.85 16.71 -17.01
CA LYS A 355 -7.62 18.11 -16.64
C LYS A 355 -6.60 18.82 -17.52
N THR A 356 -6.76 20.12 -17.61
CA THR A 356 -5.91 21.03 -18.39
C THR A 356 -5.20 22.00 -17.46
N VAL A 357 -4.16 22.66 -17.97
CA VAL A 357 -3.47 23.72 -17.25
C VAL A 357 -4.42 24.86 -16.86
N GLU A 358 -5.45 25.13 -17.66
CA GLU A 358 -6.48 26.12 -17.35
C GLU A 358 -7.25 25.84 -16.04
N ASP A 359 -7.38 24.57 -15.63
CA ASP A 359 -8.09 24.18 -14.41
C ASP A 359 -7.34 24.56 -13.13
N ILE A 360 -6.00 24.57 -13.19
CA ILE A 360 -5.08 24.87 -12.07
C ILE A 360 -4.39 26.24 -12.22
N LEU A 361 -4.79 27.03 -13.21
CA LEU A 361 -4.15 28.28 -13.56
C LEU A 361 -4.28 29.33 -12.44
N THR A 362 -3.14 29.86 -11.98
CA THR A 362 -3.12 31.09 -11.21
C THR A 362 -3.22 32.28 -12.17
N ARG A 363 -4.31 33.05 -12.05
CA ARG A 363 -4.59 34.16 -12.98
C ARG A 363 -3.57 35.27 -12.82
N LEU A 364 -3.21 35.91 -13.93
CA LEU A 364 -2.21 36.99 -13.96
C LEU A 364 -2.45 38.12 -12.94
N LYS A 365 -3.72 38.44 -12.67
CA LYS A 365 -4.13 39.46 -11.69
C LYS A 365 -3.81 39.09 -10.22
N ASP A 366 -3.69 37.81 -9.94
CA ASP A 366 -3.43 37.26 -8.60
C ASP A 366 -1.93 36.93 -8.44
N CYS A 367 -1.11 37.15 -9.50
CA CYS A 367 0.32 36.91 -9.48
C CYS A 367 1.10 38.10 -8.90
N PHE A 368 2.00 37.81 -7.96
CA PHE A 368 3.01 38.76 -7.50
C PHE A 368 4.11 38.89 -8.57
N MET A 369 4.36 40.11 -9.05
CA MET A 369 5.29 40.40 -10.15
C MET A 369 5.91 41.77 -9.96
N LEU A 370 7.15 41.95 -10.43
CA LEU A 370 7.88 43.21 -10.32
C LEU A 370 8.21 43.81 -11.70
N PRO A 371 8.17 45.14 -11.85
CA PRO A 371 8.63 45.79 -13.07
C PRO A 371 10.16 45.70 -13.22
N SER A 372 10.65 45.63 -14.46
CA SER A 372 12.08 45.61 -14.77
C SER A 372 12.83 46.88 -14.33
N THR A 373 12.13 48.01 -14.20
CA THR A 373 12.69 49.31 -13.82
C THR A 373 12.98 49.45 -12.31
N VAL A 374 12.64 48.44 -11.50
CA VAL A 374 12.82 48.48 -10.05
C VAL A 374 14.31 48.37 -9.68
N VAL A 375 14.68 49.08 -8.62
CA VAL A 375 15.99 48.96 -7.97
C VAL A 375 15.85 48.06 -6.74
N LEU A 376 16.82 47.16 -6.53
CA LEU A 376 16.91 46.26 -5.39
C LEU A 376 17.44 47.02 -4.18
N ASP A 377 16.57 47.81 -3.58
CA ASP A 377 16.79 48.47 -2.31
C ASP A 377 16.27 47.61 -1.14
N PHE A 378 16.50 48.07 0.10
CA PHE A 378 15.99 47.35 1.28
C PHE A 378 14.46 47.17 1.26
N SER A 379 13.70 48.12 0.70
CA SER A 379 12.24 48.07 0.71
C SER A 379 11.70 47.00 -0.25
N THR A 380 12.20 46.96 -1.48
CA THR A 380 11.84 45.98 -2.51
C THR A 380 12.36 44.60 -2.17
N MET A 381 13.58 44.47 -1.65
CA MET A 381 14.10 43.19 -1.18
C MET A 381 13.27 42.65 -0.02
N SER A 382 12.84 43.52 0.90
CA SER A 382 11.93 43.13 1.98
C SER A 382 10.57 42.69 1.44
N GLU A 383 10.01 43.37 0.44
CA GLU A 383 8.76 42.99 -0.21
C GLU A 383 8.87 41.60 -0.87
N ILE A 384 9.97 41.34 -1.59
CA ILE A 384 10.26 40.03 -2.19
C ILE A 384 10.32 38.94 -1.12
N MET A 385 11.09 39.15 -0.06
CA MET A 385 11.25 38.18 1.02
C MET A 385 9.95 37.95 1.81
N GLN A 386 9.15 39.00 2.02
CA GLN A 386 7.84 38.90 2.68
C GLN A 386 6.79 38.18 1.84
N SER A 387 6.90 38.26 0.51
CA SER A 387 5.98 37.56 -0.39
C SER A 387 6.08 36.04 -0.27
N GLY A 388 7.20 35.51 0.23
CA GLY A 388 7.44 34.06 0.37
C GLY A 388 7.70 33.33 -0.95
N TYR A 389 7.55 33.99 -2.10
CA TYR A 389 7.70 33.34 -3.40
C TYR A 389 9.17 33.15 -3.78
N THR A 390 9.55 31.92 -4.11
CA THR A 390 10.92 31.59 -4.54
C THR A 390 11.25 32.12 -5.95
N ARG A 391 10.23 32.29 -6.81
CA ARG A 391 10.35 32.70 -8.20
C ARG A 391 9.39 33.85 -8.48
N VAL A 392 9.91 34.98 -8.95
CA VAL A 392 9.12 36.20 -9.18
C VAL A 392 9.25 36.61 -10.65
N PRO A 393 8.17 36.62 -11.43
CA PRO A 393 8.19 37.11 -12.81
C PRO A 393 8.45 38.62 -12.88
N ILE A 394 9.28 39.00 -13.85
CA ILE A 394 9.65 40.38 -14.13
C ILE A 394 9.05 40.80 -15.46
N TYR A 395 8.29 41.89 -15.46
CA TYR A 395 7.60 42.40 -16.63
C TYR A 395 8.16 43.76 -17.08
N GLU A 396 7.99 44.06 -18.36
CA GLU A 396 8.41 45.33 -18.96
C GLU A 396 7.19 46.06 -19.53
N GLU A 397 7.00 47.31 -19.09
CA GLU A 397 5.86 48.19 -19.43
C GLU A 397 4.50 47.64 -18.95
N GLU A 398 4.03 46.53 -19.53
CA GLU A 398 2.76 45.88 -19.20
C GLU A 398 2.96 44.56 -18.46
N ARG A 399 2.06 44.22 -17.53
CA ARG A 399 2.13 42.95 -16.77
C ARG A 399 1.97 41.70 -17.64
N SER A 400 1.35 41.85 -18.81
CA SER A 400 1.24 40.81 -19.85
C SER A 400 2.60 40.49 -20.48
N ASN A 401 3.53 41.44 -20.50
CA ASN A 401 4.82 41.30 -21.15
C ASN A 401 5.90 40.84 -20.14
N ILE A 402 5.94 39.54 -19.88
CA ILE A 402 6.92 38.91 -18.97
C ILE A 402 8.19 38.61 -19.75
N VAL A 403 9.29 39.24 -19.35
CA VAL A 403 10.58 39.16 -20.06
C VAL A 403 11.58 38.27 -19.33
N GLU A 404 11.57 38.27 -18.00
CA GLU A 404 12.56 37.59 -17.16
C GLU A 404 11.90 36.99 -15.90
N ILE A 405 12.58 36.06 -15.23
CA ILE A 405 12.19 35.55 -13.90
C ILE A 405 13.35 35.77 -12.95
N LEU A 406 13.05 36.31 -11.77
CA LEU A 406 13.99 36.45 -10.66
C LEU A 406 13.86 35.24 -9.73
N TYR A 407 14.97 34.59 -9.38
CA TYR A 407 14.99 33.63 -8.28
C TYR A 407 15.51 34.31 -7.02
N VAL A 408 14.84 34.09 -5.88
CA VAL A 408 15.24 34.71 -4.60
C VAL A 408 16.67 34.32 -4.20
N LYS A 409 17.12 33.11 -4.57
CA LYS A 409 18.50 32.66 -4.33
C LYS A 409 19.56 33.52 -5.03
N ASP A 410 19.20 34.22 -6.10
CA ASP A 410 20.11 35.09 -6.85
C ASP A 410 20.41 36.39 -6.08
N LEU A 411 19.53 36.74 -5.13
CA LEU A 411 19.71 37.88 -4.24
C LEU A 411 20.69 37.59 -3.09
N ALA A 412 21.22 36.36 -2.96
CA ALA A 412 22.06 35.95 -1.84
C ALA A 412 23.38 36.74 -1.72
N LEU A 413 23.89 37.27 -2.83
CA LEU A 413 25.12 38.08 -2.87
C LEU A 413 24.84 39.57 -3.16
N VAL A 414 23.57 39.97 -3.16
CA VAL A 414 23.16 41.35 -3.42
C VAL A 414 23.09 42.09 -2.09
N ASP A 415 23.84 43.18 -2.00
CA ASP A 415 23.75 44.10 -0.88
C ASP A 415 22.64 45.14 -1.17
N PRO A 416 21.57 45.22 -0.36
CA PRO A 416 20.54 46.24 -0.50
C PRO A 416 21.05 47.69 -0.41
N ASP A 417 22.25 47.94 0.13
CA ASP A 417 22.82 49.27 0.29
C ASP A 417 23.42 49.76 -1.05
N ASP A 418 23.78 48.83 -1.93
CA ASP A 418 24.27 49.12 -3.29
C ASP A 418 23.16 49.60 -4.23
N CYS A 419 21.88 49.40 -3.86
CA CYS A 419 20.71 49.80 -4.66
C CYS A 419 20.81 49.33 -6.13
N THR A 420 21.26 48.10 -6.34
CA THR A 420 21.53 47.57 -7.68
C THR A 420 20.23 47.49 -8.52
N PRO A 421 20.25 47.86 -9.80
CA PRO A 421 19.05 47.76 -10.64
C PRO A 421 18.73 46.30 -10.95
N MET A 422 17.43 45.95 -10.92
CA MET A 422 16.93 44.58 -11.14
C MET A 422 17.48 43.97 -12.43
N THR A 423 17.48 44.75 -13.52
CA THR A 423 17.94 44.33 -14.85
C THR A 423 19.36 43.79 -14.86
N THR A 424 20.23 44.21 -13.94
CA THR A 424 21.62 43.73 -13.90
C THR A 424 21.67 42.30 -13.38
N ILE A 425 20.88 41.97 -12.36
CA ILE A 425 20.81 40.64 -11.78
C ILE A 425 20.12 39.67 -12.74
N THR A 426 18.97 40.06 -13.27
CA THR A 426 18.19 39.21 -14.18
C THR A 426 18.93 38.92 -15.47
N LYS A 427 19.60 39.90 -16.08
CA LYS A 427 20.43 39.68 -17.29
C LYS A 427 21.70 38.87 -17.00
N PHE A 428 22.24 38.95 -15.79
CA PHE A 428 23.42 38.17 -15.41
C PHE A 428 23.10 36.68 -15.28
N TYR A 429 21.99 36.33 -14.61
CA TYR A 429 21.60 34.93 -14.43
C TYR A 429 20.83 34.35 -15.62
N ASN A 430 20.03 35.18 -16.31
CA ASN A 430 19.28 34.85 -17.53
C ASN A 430 18.54 33.50 -17.45
N HIS A 431 17.64 33.37 -16.46
CA HIS A 431 16.84 32.16 -16.30
C HIS A 431 15.89 31.96 -17.48
N PRO A 432 15.74 30.73 -17.99
CA PRO A 432 14.87 30.46 -19.13
C PRO A 432 13.40 30.61 -18.74
N LEU A 433 12.64 31.33 -19.58
CA LEU A 433 11.19 31.35 -19.50
C LEU A 433 10.61 30.09 -20.12
N HIS A 434 9.77 29.39 -19.36
CA HIS A 434 9.04 28.22 -19.85
C HIS A 434 7.61 28.62 -20.18
N PHE A 435 7.21 28.49 -21.45
CA PHE A 435 5.89 28.84 -21.93
C PHE A 435 5.08 27.59 -22.27
N VAL A 436 3.81 27.57 -21.87
CA VAL A 436 2.89 26.45 -22.08
C VAL A 436 1.53 26.98 -22.54
N PHE A 437 0.80 26.20 -23.33
CA PHE A 437 -0.55 26.57 -23.77
C PHE A 437 -1.62 26.17 -22.76
N ASN A 438 -2.71 26.94 -22.69
CA ASN A 438 -3.81 26.69 -21.75
C ASN A 438 -4.49 25.32 -21.92
N ASP A 439 -4.50 24.77 -23.14
CA ASP A 439 -5.09 23.48 -23.51
C ASP A 439 -4.17 22.28 -23.22
N THR A 440 -2.93 22.54 -22.78
CA THR A 440 -1.98 21.49 -22.41
C THR A 440 -2.52 20.66 -21.26
N LYS A 441 -2.35 19.33 -21.35
CA LYS A 441 -2.78 18.38 -20.31
C LYS A 441 -1.81 18.34 -19.14
N LEU A 442 -2.32 18.07 -17.94
CA LEU A 442 -1.51 18.07 -16.73
C LEU A 442 -0.46 16.94 -16.69
N ASP A 443 -0.68 15.83 -17.39
CA ASP A 443 0.31 14.75 -17.52
C ASP A 443 1.52 15.17 -18.36
N ALA A 444 1.29 15.86 -19.48
CA ALA A 444 2.34 16.48 -20.30
C ALA A 444 3.07 17.57 -19.51
N MET A 445 2.33 18.42 -18.80
CA MET A 445 2.89 19.48 -17.94
C MET A 445 3.81 18.92 -16.86
N LEU A 446 3.39 17.85 -16.18
CA LEU A 446 4.19 17.18 -15.16
C LEU A 446 5.46 16.56 -15.76
N GLU A 447 5.38 15.99 -16.97
CA GLU A 447 6.55 15.45 -17.66
C GLU A 447 7.55 16.55 -18.03
N GLU A 448 7.08 17.73 -18.43
CA GLU A 448 7.93 18.90 -18.69
C GLU A 448 8.63 19.39 -17.43
N PHE A 449 7.91 19.51 -16.31
CA PHE A 449 8.51 19.88 -15.03
C PHE A 449 9.52 18.83 -14.53
N LYS A 450 9.24 17.54 -14.74
CA LYS A 450 10.18 16.46 -14.38
C LYS A 450 11.46 16.45 -15.21
N LYS A 451 11.44 16.97 -16.44
CA LYS A 451 12.67 17.13 -17.25
C LYS A 451 13.65 18.13 -16.62
N GLY A 452 13.19 18.94 -15.67
CA GLY A 452 14.06 19.77 -14.81
C GLY A 452 14.40 21.14 -15.38
N ASN A 453 13.71 21.59 -16.42
CA ASN A 453 14.00 22.88 -17.06
C ASN A 453 13.53 24.09 -16.22
N SER A 454 12.34 24.00 -15.62
CA SER A 454 11.78 24.99 -14.69
C SER A 454 10.65 24.35 -13.89
N HIS A 455 10.33 24.86 -12.70
CA HIS A 455 9.17 24.44 -11.89
C HIS A 455 8.03 25.48 -11.92
N MET A 456 8.16 26.51 -12.76
CA MET A 456 7.16 27.52 -13.03
C MET A 456 7.08 27.73 -14.53
N ALA A 457 5.86 27.82 -15.06
CA ALA A 457 5.60 28.10 -16.45
C ALA A 457 4.56 29.19 -16.62
N ILE A 458 4.73 29.97 -17.69
CA ILE A 458 3.82 31.02 -18.11
C ILE A 458 2.81 30.43 -19.10
N VAL A 459 1.53 30.66 -18.86
CA VAL A 459 0.45 30.06 -19.63
C VAL A 459 -0.08 31.05 -20.67
N HIS A 460 0.01 30.67 -21.94
CA HIS A 460 -0.49 31.44 -23.07
C HIS A 460 -1.78 30.87 -23.63
N LYS A 461 -2.62 31.75 -24.15
CA LYS A 461 -3.75 31.41 -25.00
C LYS A 461 -3.53 32.01 -26.38
N VAL A 462 -3.78 31.22 -27.42
CA VAL A 462 -3.79 31.73 -28.79
C VAL A 462 -5.10 32.48 -29.01
N ASN A 463 -5.00 33.78 -29.22
CA ASN A 463 -6.15 34.60 -29.56
C ASN A 463 -6.24 34.74 -31.09
N ASN A 464 -7.31 34.19 -31.66
CA ASN A 464 -7.59 34.25 -33.10
C ASN A 464 -8.70 35.28 -33.41
N GLU A 465 -9.19 36.01 -32.40
CA GLU A 465 -10.29 36.96 -32.56
C GLU A 465 -9.75 38.29 -33.08
N GLY A 466 -9.69 38.44 -34.41
CA GLY A 466 -9.28 39.66 -35.09
C GLY A 466 -9.03 39.46 -36.59
N GLU A 467 -9.02 40.54 -37.38
CA GLU A 467 -8.70 40.48 -38.84
C GLU A 467 -7.18 40.38 -39.13
N GLY A 468 -6.37 39.91 -38.17
CA GLY A 468 -4.90 39.86 -38.25
C GLY A 468 -4.30 38.50 -37.89
N ASP A 469 -2.98 38.43 -37.87
CA ASP A 469 -2.26 37.23 -37.43
C ASP A 469 -2.56 36.90 -35.96
N PRO A 470 -2.69 35.61 -35.59
CA PRO A 470 -2.96 35.22 -34.23
C PRO A 470 -1.82 35.64 -33.30
N PHE A 471 -2.17 36.19 -32.14
CA PHE A 471 -1.21 36.62 -31.13
C PHE A 471 -1.40 35.82 -29.84
N TYR A 472 -0.34 35.75 -29.05
CA TYR A 472 -0.34 35.06 -27.76
C TYR A 472 -0.77 36.03 -26.66
N GLU A 473 -1.77 35.65 -25.90
CA GLU A 473 -2.23 36.37 -24.72
C GLU A 473 -1.80 35.60 -23.46
N VAL A 474 -1.16 36.29 -22.51
CA VAL A 474 -0.75 35.70 -21.23
C VAL A 474 -1.96 35.62 -20.30
N LEU A 475 -2.36 34.40 -19.91
CA LEU A 475 -3.47 34.19 -18.99
C LEU A 475 -3.01 34.22 -17.52
N GLY A 476 -1.80 33.74 -17.25
CA GLY A 476 -1.28 33.57 -15.89
C GLY A 476 -0.11 32.60 -15.81
N LEU A 477 0.05 31.99 -14.65
CA LEU A 477 1.18 31.12 -14.30
C LEU A 477 0.69 29.78 -13.76
N VAL A 478 1.53 28.76 -13.89
CA VAL A 478 1.33 27.45 -13.28
C VAL A 478 2.65 26.97 -12.66
N THR A 479 2.58 26.36 -11.49
CA THR A 479 3.73 25.79 -10.79
C THR A 479 3.64 24.28 -10.69
N LEU A 480 4.77 23.64 -10.41
CA LEU A 480 4.80 22.20 -10.13
C LEU A 480 3.98 21.86 -8.88
N GLU A 481 3.94 22.75 -7.89
CA GLU A 481 3.16 22.59 -6.67
C GLU A 481 1.66 22.55 -6.98
N ASP A 482 1.15 23.47 -7.81
CA ASP A 482 -0.27 23.45 -8.24
C ASP A 482 -0.66 22.13 -8.94
N VAL A 483 0.24 21.61 -9.78
CA VAL A 483 0.03 20.32 -10.44
C VAL A 483 -0.02 19.18 -9.42
N ILE A 484 0.87 19.18 -8.43
CA ILE A 484 0.89 18.18 -7.37
C ILE A 484 -0.33 18.33 -6.44
N GLU A 485 -0.73 19.54 -6.10
CA GLU A 485 -1.91 19.83 -5.28
C GLU A 485 -3.17 19.23 -5.92
N GLU A 486 -3.31 19.39 -7.24
CA GLU A 486 -4.44 18.83 -7.98
C GLU A 486 -4.37 17.30 -8.10
N ILE A 487 -3.17 16.71 -8.11
CA ILE A 487 -2.99 15.25 -8.00
C ILE A 487 -3.46 14.77 -6.63
N ILE A 488 -3.06 15.47 -5.57
CA ILE A 488 -3.27 14.99 -4.20
C ILE A 488 -4.65 15.38 -3.66
N LYS A 489 -5.29 16.39 -4.29
CA LYS A 489 -6.54 17.02 -3.86
C LYS A 489 -6.45 17.54 -2.43
N SER A 490 -5.28 18.03 -2.05
CA SER A 490 -5.02 18.66 -0.76
C SER A 490 -4.06 19.82 -0.95
N GLU A 491 -4.38 20.97 -0.37
CA GLU A 491 -3.49 22.12 -0.28
C GLU A 491 -2.18 21.71 0.40
N ILE A 492 -1.05 21.95 -0.27
CA ILE A 492 0.28 21.80 0.30
C ILE A 492 0.66 23.16 0.86
N LEU A 493 0.74 23.27 2.17
CA LEU A 493 1.17 24.49 2.85
C LEU A 493 2.68 24.47 2.97
N ASP A 494 3.38 25.43 2.37
CA ASP A 494 4.81 25.60 2.60
C ASP A 494 5.07 26.26 3.97
N GLU A 495 6.29 26.11 4.50
CA GLU A 495 6.69 26.75 5.77
C GLU A 495 6.57 28.28 5.72
N SER A 496 6.67 28.84 4.50
CA SER A 496 6.55 30.26 4.18
C SER A 496 5.10 30.75 4.15
N ASP A 497 4.15 29.84 3.89
CA ASP A 497 2.73 30.18 3.78
C ASP A 497 2.16 30.37 5.18
N GLY A 498 1.89 31.63 5.54
CA GLY A 498 1.24 31.93 6.80
C GLY A 498 -0.10 31.19 6.89
N TYR A 499 -0.36 30.51 8.03
CA TYR A 499 -1.60 29.78 8.33
C TYR A 499 -2.91 30.58 8.17
N LEU A 500 -2.84 31.88 7.85
CA LEU A 500 -3.94 32.84 7.87
C LEU A 500 -4.60 33.09 6.52
N ASP A 501 -4.06 32.66 5.37
CA ASP A 501 -4.72 32.94 4.08
C ASP A 501 -5.77 31.88 3.72
N ARG A 502 -6.72 31.65 4.64
CA ARG A 502 -7.97 30.93 4.35
C ARG A 502 -8.89 31.81 3.49
N LYS A 503 -8.53 32.03 2.23
CA LYS A 503 -9.53 32.28 1.16
C LYS A 503 -9.96 30.95 0.57
N VAL A 504 -10.59 30.15 1.44
CA VAL A 504 -11.19 28.87 1.10
C VAL A 504 -12.27 29.06 0.03
N LYS A 505 -12.05 28.51 -1.16
CA LYS A 505 -13.09 28.38 -2.21
C LYS A 505 -14.10 27.26 -1.94
N ARG A 506 -13.98 26.44 -0.89
CA ARG A 506 -15.01 25.46 -0.45
C ARG A 506 -14.84 25.03 1.02
N PRO A 507 -15.86 25.16 1.89
CA PRO A 507 -15.71 24.90 3.32
C PRO A 507 -15.71 23.41 3.65
N LEU A 508 -14.72 22.94 4.41
CA LEU A 508 -14.79 21.69 5.17
C LEU A 508 -14.35 21.91 6.62
N ALA A 509 -14.90 21.06 7.50
CA ALA A 509 -15.11 21.27 8.93
C ALA A 509 -13.84 21.45 9.78
N PRO A 510 -13.90 22.20 10.90
CA PRO A 510 -12.74 22.44 11.75
C PRO A 510 -12.47 21.24 12.67
N LEU A 511 -11.24 20.74 12.65
CA LEU A 511 -10.65 20.01 13.78
C LEU A 511 -9.76 21.00 14.54
N GLU A 512 -10.09 21.21 15.81
CA GLU A 512 -9.43 22.15 16.72
C GLU A 512 -8.14 21.54 17.29
N ILE A 513 -6.99 22.06 16.86
CA ILE A 513 -5.76 22.07 17.65
C ILE A 513 -5.09 23.44 17.41
N PRO A 514 -5.15 24.39 18.35
CA PRO A 514 -4.38 25.62 18.26
C PRO A 514 -2.91 25.32 18.57
N LEU A 515 -2.07 25.27 17.54
CA LEU A 515 -0.61 25.35 17.68
C LEU A 515 -0.19 26.79 17.39
N GLU A 516 0.59 27.36 18.31
CA GLU A 516 1.10 28.73 18.29
C GLU A 516 1.83 29.10 16.98
N PRO A 517 1.72 30.36 16.50
CA PRO A 517 2.31 30.78 15.23
C PRO A 517 3.83 30.94 15.32
N ARG A 518 4.57 30.33 14.38
CA ARG A 518 6.01 30.58 14.19
C ARG A 518 6.18 31.68 13.14
N GLY A 519 6.52 32.89 13.61
CA GLY A 519 6.43 34.15 12.85
C GLY A 519 7.60 34.48 11.93
N ALA A 520 7.73 33.79 10.79
CA ALA A 520 8.63 34.25 9.72
C ALA A 520 8.20 35.59 9.04
N PRO A 521 6.91 35.88 8.75
CA PRO A 521 6.54 37.06 7.97
C PRO A 521 6.56 38.38 8.76
N GLU A 522 6.56 38.32 10.10
CA GLU A 522 6.53 39.52 10.94
C GLU A 522 7.91 40.18 11.13
N GLU A 523 9.01 39.42 11.05
CA GLU A 523 10.34 39.94 11.35
C GLU A 523 10.77 41.02 10.36
N PHE A 524 10.56 40.84 9.05
CA PHE A 524 10.94 41.82 8.02
C PHE A 524 10.03 43.05 7.97
N SER A 525 8.75 42.90 8.33
CA SER A 525 7.80 44.02 8.37
C SER A 525 8.17 45.06 9.43
N LEU A 526 8.85 44.65 10.51
CA LEU A 526 9.34 45.55 11.55
C LEU A 526 10.42 46.51 11.03
N PHE A 527 11.22 46.09 10.05
CA PHE A 527 12.31 46.90 9.51
C PHE A 527 11.88 47.91 8.45
N LYS A 528 10.59 47.94 8.07
CA LYS A 528 10.06 48.95 7.16
C LYS A 528 10.11 50.32 7.85
N PRO A 529 10.79 51.33 7.28
CA PRO A 529 10.69 52.69 7.81
C PRO A 529 9.25 53.19 7.60
N PRO A 530 8.49 53.56 8.65
CA PRO A 530 7.22 54.25 8.51
C PRO A 530 7.47 55.58 7.79
N GLU A 531 6.62 55.84 6.81
CA GLU A 531 6.61 57.08 6.05
C GLU A 531 6.35 58.26 7.00
N GLY A 532 7.32 59.18 7.13
CA GLY A 532 7.12 60.48 7.80
C GLY A 532 7.94 60.76 9.08
N GLU A 533 8.76 59.83 9.57
CA GLU A 533 9.68 60.10 10.70
C GLU A 533 11.05 60.63 10.24
N PRO A 534 11.79 61.40 11.08
CA PRO A 534 13.12 61.88 10.73
C PRO A 534 14.02 60.69 10.36
N LYS A 535 14.65 60.79 9.18
CA LYS A 535 15.60 59.83 8.61
C LYS A 535 16.45 59.20 9.71
N ILE A 536 16.14 57.95 10.07
CA ILE A 536 17.05 57.10 10.82
C ILE A 536 18.32 57.04 9.95
N ARG A 537 19.44 57.56 10.47
CA ARG A 537 20.68 57.74 9.70
C ARG A 537 21.49 56.45 9.50
N THR A 538 21.16 55.39 10.24
CA THR A 538 21.72 54.04 10.07
C THR A 538 21.01 53.29 8.95
N SER A 539 21.79 52.61 8.09
CA SER A 539 21.27 51.65 7.11
C SER A 539 20.33 50.64 7.80
N PRO A 540 19.16 50.31 7.21
CA PRO A 540 18.26 49.29 7.74
C PRO A 540 18.94 47.92 7.88
N GLN A 541 19.91 47.61 7.03
CA GLN A 541 20.67 46.37 7.12
C GLN A 541 21.61 46.35 8.33
N LEU A 542 22.28 47.47 8.60
CA LEU A 542 23.13 47.59 9.78
C LEU A 542 22.29 47.43 11.06
N LEU A 543 21.06 47.97 11.07
CA LEU A 543 20.12 47.80 12.16
C LEU A 543 19.66 46.34 12.32
N LEU A 544 19.35 45.65 11.22
CA LEU A 544 19.01 44.23 11.19
C LEU A 544 20.18 43.36 11.68
N ALA A 545 21.39 43.60 11.18
CA ALA A 545 22.60 42.92 11.60
C ALA A 545 22.84 43.10 13.11
N THR A 546 22.63 44.33 13.60
CA THR A 546 22.75 44.63 15.03
C THR A 546 21.71 43.90 15.87
N HIS A 547 20.44 43.89 15.43
CA HIS A 547 19.37 43.17 16.10
C HIS A 547 19.69 41.67 16.21
N ARG A 548 20.14 41.04 15.12
CA ARG A 548 20.52 39.63 15.10
C ARG A 548 21.73 39.34 15.98
N PHE A 549 22.75 40.19 15.93
CA PHE A 549 23.95 40.08 16.75
C PHE A 549 23.60 40.14 18.25
N LEU A 550 22.85 41.16 18.68
CA LEU A 550 22.46 41.32 20.08
C LEU A 550 21.57 40.16 20.56
N SER A 551 20.62 39.71 19.74
CA SER A 551 19.72 38.62 20.10
C SER A 551 20.44 37.28 20.28
N ARG A 552 21.52 37.04 19.53
CA ARG A 552 22.23 35.74 19.51
C ARG A 552 23.49 35.71 20.36
N GLU A 553 24.32 36.73 20.29
CA GLU A 553 25.62 36.75 20.99
C GLU A 553 25.52 37.29 22.42
N VAL A 554 24.62 38.25 22.67
CA VAL A 554 24.51 38.89 23.98
C VAL A 554 23.34 38.29 24.76
N GLU A 555 23.66 37.43 25.75
CA GLU A 555 22.67 36.69 26.55
C GLU A 555 21.57 37.57 27.16
N HIS A 556 21.87 38.84 27.43
CA HIS A 556 20.92 39.79 28.04
C HIS A 556 19.83 40.25 27.07
N PHE A 557 20.10 40.27 25.77
CA PHE A 557 19.14 40.65 24.73
C PHE A 557 18.55 39.44 24.01
N CYS A 558 18.77 38.22 24.52
CA CYS A 558 18.24 37.02 23.89
C CYS A 558 16.69 37.02 23.88
N PRO A 559 16.05 36.33 22.91
CA PRO A 559 14.59 36.27 22.80
C PRO A 559 13.89 35.73 24.06
N GLY A 560 14.60 34.96 24.89
CA GLY A 560 14.09 34.47 26.18
C GLY A 560 13.97 35.53 27.27
N ARG A 561 14.65 36.68 27.13
CA ARG A 561 14.60 37.80 28.10
C ARG A 561 13.89 39.02 27.52
N VAL A 562 14.27 39.45 26.32
CA VAL A 562 13.67 40.59 25.61
C VAL A 562 13.06 40.08 24.32
N SER A 563 11.78 40.35 24.09
CA SER A 563 11.11 39.98 22.84
C SER A 563 11.76 40.69 21.65
N GLU A 564 11.89 40.01 20.51
CA GLU A 564 12.53 40.55 19.31
C GLU A 564 11.87 41.85 18.82
N LYS A 565 10.54 41.97 18.94
CA LYS A 565 9.77 43.18 18.60
C LYS A 565 10.18 44.38 19.46
N ILE A 566 10.38 44.14 20.76
CA ILE A 566 10.72 45.17 21.74
C ILE A 566 12.18 45.56 21.64
N LEU A 567 13.07 44.59 21.42
CA LEU A 567 14.47 44.86 21.12
C LEU A 567 14.58 45.75 19.88
N PHE A 568 13.84 45.44 18.83
CA PHE A 568 13.82 46.27 17.63
C PHE A 568 13.37 47.72 17.92
N HIS A 569 12.27 47.90 18.67
CA HIS A 569 11.80 49.22 19.07
C HIS A 569 12.83 49.98 19.94
N LEU A 570 13.54 49.26 20.81
CA LEU A 570 14.61 49.81 21.64
C LEU A 570 15.78 50.32 20.79
N LEU A 571 16.22 49.55 19.78
CA LEU A 571 17.34 49.93 18.91
C LEU A 571 17.00 51.12 18.00
N ARG A 572 15.73 51.26 17.63
CA ARG A 572 15.23 52.38 16.83
C ARG A 572 15.11 53.68 17.63
N HIS A 573 15.06 53.61 18.96
CA HIS A 573 14.86 54.78 19.80
C HIS A 573 16.01 55.80 19.62
N PRO A 574 15.72 57.10 19.38
CA PRO A 574 16.74 58.08 19.00
C PRO A 574 17.77 58.36 20.10
N SER A 575 17.45 58.10 21.37
CA SER A 575 18.43 58.24 22.46
C SER A 575 19.39 57.03 22.59
N VAL A 576 19.08 55.93 21.91
CA VAL A 576 19.87 54.69 21.95
C VAL A 576 20.91 54.70 20.84
N ASN A 577 20.55 55.11 19.63
CA ASN A 577 21.48 55.25 18.51
C ASN A 577 22.19 56.63 18.58
N GLN A 578 23.49 56.64 18.88
CA GLN A 578 24.28 57.86 19.11
C GLN A 578 25.49 57.92 18.17
N GLU A 579 25.85 59.13 17.75
CA GLU A 579 27.06 59.42 16.99
C GLU A 579 28.01 60.26 17.84
N VAL A 580 29.30 59.91 17.83
CA VAL A 580 30.36 60.67 18.50
C VAL A 580 31.32 61.17 17.44
N HIS A 581 31.36 62.47 17.23
CA HIS A 581 32.32 63.10 16.33
C HIS A 581 33.70 63.15 16.99
N PHE A 582 34.73 62.77 16.25
CA PHE A 582 36.10 62.80 16.74
C PHE A 582 36.82 64.05 16.28
N ASP A 583 37.15 64.92 17.23
CA ASP A 583 37.93 66.12 16.95
C ASP A 583 39.44 65.80 16.92
N PRO A 584 40.10 65.83 15.74
CA PRO A 584 41.52 65.47 15.63
C PRO A 584 42.45 66.45 16.35
N GLY A 585 41.98 67.68 16.59
CA GLY A 585 42.69 68.74 17.32
C GLY A 585 42.65 68.60 18.85
N ASN A 586 41.68 67.87 19.40
CA ASN A 586 41.55 67.64 20.84
C ASN A 586 41.32 66.16 21.14
N ARG A 587 42.33 65.34 20.89
CA ARG A 587 42.24 63.87 20.96
C ARG A 587 41.86 63.33 22.34
N LEU A 588 42.17 64.07 23.41
CA LEU A 588 41.94 63.69 24.82
C LEU A 588 40.73 64.40 25.43
N SER A 589 39.81 64.92 24.61
CA SER A 589 38.58 65.53 25.12
C SER A 589 37.79 64.51 25.96
N PRO A 590 37.12 64.93 27.06
CA PRO A 590 36.30 64.02 27.86
C PRO A 590 35.12 63.45 27.05
N GLY A 591 34.71 64.13 25.97
CA GLY A 591 33.67 63.65 25.05
C GLY A 591 34.09 62.45 24.19
N HIS A 592 35.39 62.17 24.05
CA HIS A 592 35.88 61.00 23.32
C HIS A 592 35.99 59.74 24.20
N TYR A 593 35.86 59.86 25.52
CA TYR A 593 35.92 58.72 26.43
C TYR A 593 34.52 58.13 26.63
N LEU A 594 34.34 56.90 26.13
CA LEU A 594 33.09 56.15 26.29
C LEU A 594 33.01 55.47 27.66
N TYR A 595 34.15 54.95 28.12
CA TYR A 595 34.29 54.42 29.48
C TYR A 595 35.62 54.90 30.06
N THR A 596 35.61 55.17 31.35
CA THR A 596 36.80 55.49 32.12
C THR A 596 36.96 54.47 33.22
N ARG A 597 38.18 53.93 33.34
CA ARG A 597 38.51 52.93 34.35
C ARG A 597 38.13 53.38 35.77
N ASN A 598 37.58 52.44 36.55
CA ASN A 598 37.17 52.61 37.94
C ASN A 598 36.09 53.69 38.17
N HIS A 599 35.45 54.22 37.12
CA HIS A 599 34.31 55.11 37.26
C HIS A 599 33.00 54.35 37.14
N PRO A 600 32.01 54.64 38.01
CA PRO A 600 30.72 53.97 37.95
C PRO A 600 29.94 54.35 36.68
N VAL A 601 29.38 53.35 36.00
CA VAL A 601 28.60 53.50 34.77
C VAL A 601 27.36 52.59 34.78
N ASP A 602 26.28 53.05 34.16
CA ASP A 602 24.96 52.42 34.15
C ASP A 602 24.44 52.13 32.73
N TYR A 603 25.31 52.17 31.74
CA TYR A 603 24.98 51.95 30.33
C TYR A 603 25.86 50.87 29.71
N PHE A 604 25.29 50.20 28.72
CA PHE A 604 25.92 49.28 27.80
C PHE A 604 26.19 50.00 26.47
N ILE A 605 27.31 49.69 25.82
CA ILE A 605 27.65 50.22 24.49
C ILE A 605 27.97 49.08 23.54
N LEU A 606 27.42 49.15 22.33
CA LEU A 606 27.84 48.37 21.16
C LEU A 606 28.31 49.32 20.07
N LEU A 607 29.49 49.10 19.51
CA LEU A 607 30.01 49.88 18.39
C LEU A 607 29.45 49.36 17.07
N LEU A 608 28.86 50.24 16.25
CA LEU A 608 28.36 49.90 14.91
C LEU A 608 29.37 50.25 13.82
N GLN A 609 29.95 51.44 13.91
CA GLN A 609 30.96 51.94 12.98
C GLN A 609 32.03 52.74 13.72
N GLY A 610 33.24 52.76 13.18
CA GLY A 610 34.39 53.47 13.74
C GLY A 610 35.35 52.58 14.54
N ARG A 611 36.36 53.21 15.14
CA ARG A 611 37.46 52.54 15.85
C ARG A 611 37.69 53.16 17.23
N VAL A 612 37.93 52.32 18.22
CA VAL A 612 38.22 52.73 19.59
C VAL A 612 39.54 52.13 20.07
N GLU A 613 40.21 52.86 20.95
CA GLU A 613 41.31 52.36 21.76
C GLU A 613 40.76 51.92 23.12
N VAL A 614 41.06 50.68 23.50
CA VAL A 614 40.71 50.12 24.82
C VAL A 614 41.99 49.92 25.62
N GLU A 615 42.02 50.47 26.83
CA GLU A 615 43.09 50.25 27.79
C GLU A 615 42.59 49.34 28.91
N ILE A 616 43.17 48.13 29.06
CA ILE A 616 42.71 47.06 29.97
C ILE A 616 43.78 46.72 31.01
N GLY A 617 43.34 46.38 32.22
CA GLY A 617 44.19 45.79 33.25
C GLY A 617 45.08 46.81 33.97
N LYS A 618 45.65 46.44 35.13
CA LYS A 618 46.52 47.35 35.94
C LYS A 618 47.79 47.77 35.21
N GLU A 619 48.18 47.02 34.20
CA GLU A 619 49.36 47.26 33.37
C GLU A 619 49.11 48.23 32.21
N GLY A 620 47.85 48.61 31.95
CA GLY A 620 47.50 49.60 30.93
C GLY A 620 47.71 49.11 29.49
N LEU A 621 47.38 47.84 29.22
CA LEU A 621 47.53 47.25 27.89
C LEU A 621 46.52 47.89 26.93
N LYS A 622 47.01 48.42 25.80
CA LYS A 622 46.20 49.12 24.80
C LYS A 622 45.92 48.25 23.58
N PHE A 623 44.66 48.17 23.20
CA PHE A 623 44.17 47.45 22.03
C PHE A 623 43.31 48.37 21.18
N GLU A 624 43.29 48.15 19.87
CA GLU A 624 42.38 48.83 18.95
C GLU A 624 41.24 47.87 18.60
N ASN A 625 40.00 48.30 18.84
CA ASN A 625 38.79 47.55 18.53
C ASN A 625 37.94 48.29 17.49
N GLY A 626 37.22 47.53 16.67
CA GLY A 626 36.34 48.04 15.62
C GLY A 626 34.86 47.79 15.88
N ALA A 627 34.07 47.77 14.81
CA ALA A 627 32.64 47.48 14.82
C ALA A 627 32.29 46.12 15.45
N PHE A 628 31.06 46.00 15.95
CA PHE A 628 30.49 44.83 16.63
C PHE A 628 31.25 44.39 17.89
N THR A 629 31.99 45.30 18.51
CA THR A 629 32.53 45.11 19.86
C THR A 629 31.64 45.81 20.89
N TYR A 630 31.34 45.12 21.98
CA TYR A 630 30.44 45.60 23.03
C TYR A 630 31.12 45.67 24.39
N TYR A 631 30.62 46.57 25.23
CA TYR A 631 31.19 46.91 26.54
C TYR A 631 30.07 47.09 27.58
N GLY A 632 30.42 46.85 28.85
CA GLY A 632 29.54 47.18 29.97
C GLY A 632 28.28 46.32 30.09
N VAL A 633 28.30 45.04 29.68
CA VAL A 633 27.13 44.14 29.83
C VAL A 633 26.66 44.04 31.29
N SER A 634 27.61 43.94 32.23
CA SER A 634 27.32 43.92 33.68
C SER A 634 26.73 45.23 34.21
N ALA A 635 26.74 46.31 33.42
CA ALA A 635 26.02 47.53 33.78
C ALA A 635 24.50 47.34 33.69
N LEU A 636 24.00 46.36 32.94
CA LEU A 636 22.56 46.11 32.76
C LEU A 636 21.94 45.23 33.84
N THR A 637 22.74 44.46 34.58
CA THR A 637 22.25 43.57 35.64
C THR A 637 22.17 44.27 37.00
N LEU A 638 21.23 43.83 37.85
CA LEU A 638 21.33 44.12 39.28
C LEU A 638 22.50 43.28 39.84
N PRO A 639 23.29 43.84 40.77
CA PRO A 639 24.29 43.08 41.47
C PRO A 639 23.60 42.01 42.32
N SER A 640 23.57 40.77 41.83
CA SER A 640 23.28 39.60 42.64
C SER A 640 24.38 39.46 43.68
N SER A 641 24.02 39.40 44.96
CA SER A 641 24.93 39.24 46.10
C SER A 641 25.56 37.84 46.15
N VAL A 642 26.33 37.47 45.11
CA VAL A 642 27.03 36.19 45.04
C VAL A 642 28.38 36.40 44.35
N HIS A 643 29.41 36.71 45.13
CA HIS A 643 30.75 36.20 44.81
C HIS A 643 30.77 34.73 45.20
N GLN A 644 30.64 33.83 44.22
CA GLN A 644 31.06 32.44 44.39
C GLN A 644 32.19 32.15 43.42
N SER A 645 33.36 31.92 44.03
CA SER A 645 34.52 31.28 43.45
C SER A 645 34.14 29.93 42.80
N PRO A 646 34.83 29.48 41.73
CA PRO A 646 34.39 28.35 40.93
C PRO A 646 34.87 27.02 41.53
N VAL A 647 34.45 26.66 42.74
CA VAL A 647 34.57 25.26 43.24
C VAL A 647 33.46 25.02 44.27
N SER A 648 32.38 24.34 43.88
CA SER A 648 31.59 23.44 44.74
C SER A 648 30.35 22.99 43.99
N THR A 649 30.32 21.71 43.63
CA THR A 649 29.16 20.98 43.16
C THR A 649 28.24 20.65 44.33
N GLN A 650 27.03 21.23 44.39
CA GLN A 650 25.89 20.58 45.03
C GLN A 650 24.55 21.22 44.63
N ARG A 651 23.62 20.36 44.19
CA ARG A 651 22.23 20.64 43.83
C ARG A 651 21.45 21.24 44.99
N HIS A 652 20.53 22.18 44.75
CA HIS A 652 19.19 22.19 45.36
C HIS A 652 18.19 23.11 44.60
N SER A 653 16.91 22.77 44.78
CA SER A 653 15.66 23.07 44.06
C SER A 653 15.01 24.45 44.31
N PRO A 654 14.00 24.87 43.50
CA PRO A 654 13.38 26.20 43.56
C PRO A 654 12.15 26.27 44.48
N ARG A 655 12.03 27.36 45.26
CA ARG A 655 10.77 27.90 45.84
C ARG A 655 11.01 29.32 46.42
N ASP A 656 10.22 30.29 45.95
CA ASP A 656 10.04 31.68 46.44
C ASP A 656 9.33 31.76 47.82
N PRO A 657 8.98 32.93 48.44
CA PRO A 657 9.24 34.36 48.14
C PRO A 657 9.64 35.28 49.36
N PHE A 658 10.10 36.51 49.02
CA PHE A 658 10.00 37.84 49.69
C PHE A 658 9.82 38.02 51.22
N GLU A 659 10.78 38.73 51.84
CA GLU A 659 10.69 39.83 52.84
C GLU A 659 12.14 40.17 53.30
N SER A 660 12.59 41.33 53.77
CA SER A 660 12.31 42.77 53.63
C SER A 660 13.56 43.50 54.17
N SER A 661 13.80 44.74 53.69
CA SER A 661 14.63 45.80 54.29
C SER A 661 16.10 45.52 54.68
N ASP A 662 17.05 46.07 53.90
CA ASP A 662 18.00 47.04 54.45
C ASP A 662 18.75 47.82 53.36
N ALA A 663 18.86 49.13 53.58
CA ALA A 663 19.48 50.09 52.68
C ALA A 663 20.98 49.82 52.54
N THR A 664 21.40 49.36 51.36
CA THR A 664 22.79 49.46 50.89
C THR A 664 22.75 50.01 49.47
N SER A 665 23.58 51.01 49.19
CA SER A 665 23.73 51.65 47.88
C SER A 665 23.78 50.60 46.78
N PRO A 666 23.04 50.76 45.65
CA PRO A 666 23.13 49.81 44.56
C PRO A 666 24.58 49.82 44.09
N SER A 667 25.30 48.71 44.25
CA SER A 667 26.69 48.64 43.82
C SER A 667 26.73 48.94 42.32
N SER A 668 27.26 50.11 41.99
CA SER A 668 27.42 50.60 40.63
C SER A 668 28.49 49.77 39.94
N TYR A 669 28.23 49.35 38.70
CA TYR A 669 29.24 48.69 37.90
C TYR A 669 30.36 49.69 37.58
N CYS A 670 31.60 49.31 37.90
CA CYS A 670 32.79 50.07 37.53
C CYS A 670 33.63 49.21 36.56
N PRO A 671 33.90 49.68 35.33
CA PRO A 671 34.73 48.94 34.39
C PRO A 671 36.20 49.00 34.82
N ASP A 672 36.92 47.92 34.60
CA ASP A 672 38.36 47.81 34.83
C ASP A 672 39.20 48.28 33.63
N TYR A 673 38.53 48.82 32.60
CA TYR A 673 39.09 49.32 31.35
C TYR A 673 38.62 50.74 31.02
N THR A 674 39.36 51.41 30.14
CA THR A 674 39.03 52.72 29.56
C THR A 674 38.82 52.54 28.06
N VAL A 675 37.75 53.11 27.49
CA VAL A 675 37.45 53.07 26.05
C VAL A 675 37.43 54.49 25.50
N ARG A 676 38.19 54.73 24.43
CA ARG A 676 38.37 56.06 23.82
C ARG A 676 38.18 56.00 22.31
N ALA A 677 37.50 56.99 21.74
CA ALA A 677 37.33 57.14 20.29
C ALA A 677 38.65 57.47 19.57
N LEU A 678 38.88 56.85 18.41
CA LEU A 678 39.97 57.17 17.47
C LEU A 678 39.46 57.79 16.17
N THR A 679 38.21 57.52 15.81
CA THR A 679 37.51 58.04 14.62
C THR A 679 36.11 58.48 15.03
N ASP A 680 35.37 59.06 14.08
CA ASP A 680 33.92 59.18 14.22
C ASP A 680 33.33 57.81 14.56
N LEU A 681 32.47 57.78 15.56
CA LEU A 681 31.83 56.55 16.04
C LEU A 681 30.34 56.64 15.82
N GLN A 682 29.77 55.53 15.38
CA GLN A 682 28.33 55.26 15.46
C GLN A 682 28.15 54.10 16.42
N LEU A 683 27.33 54.29 17.46
CA LEU A 683 27.21 53.32 18.55
C LEU A 683 25.78 53.24 19.08
N ILE A 684 25.48 52.11 19.68
CA ILE A 684 24.25 51.85 20.41
C ILE A 684 24.56 51.95 21.90
N ARG A 685 23.90 52.89 22.58
CA ARG A 685 24.01 53.10 24.02
C ARG A 685 22.69 52.77 24.71
N VAL A 686 22.68 51.68 25.47
CA VAL A 686 21.49 51.23 26.22
C VAL A 686 21.72 51.46 27.70
N THR A 687 20.94 52.34 28.32
CA THR A 687 20.97 52.54 29.77
C THR A 687 20.28 51.37 30.49
N ARG A 688 20.66 51.14 31.74
CA ARG A 688 20.01 50.15 32.62
C ARG A 688 18.50 50.37 32.70
N LEU A 689 18.05 51.62 32.79
CA LEU A 689 16.63 51.98 32.83
C LEU A 689 15.89 51.56 31.56
N GLN A 690 16.46 51.84 30.39
CA GLN A 690 15.86 51.44 29.10
C GLN A 690 15.79 49.92 28.96
N TYR A 691 16.83 49.20 29.39
CA TYR A 691 16.83 47.74 29.39
C TYR A 691 15.76 47.15 30.33
N LEU A 692 15.62 47.69 31.55
CA LEU A 692 14.56 47.26 32.48
C LEU A 692 13.17 47.54 31.92
N ASN A 693 12.96 48.68 31.26
CA ASN A 693 11.70 49.00 30.58
C ASN A 693 11.40 48.01 29.46
N ALA A 694 12.41 47.63 28.66
CA ALA A 694 12.27 46.61 27.62
C ALA A 694 11.92 45.23 28.20
N LEU A 695 12.51 44.85 29.35
CA LEU A 695 12.16 43.62 30.06
C LEU A 695 10.71 43.64 30.59
N MET A 696 10.28 44.76 31.17
CA MET A 696 8.90 44.92 31.65
C MET A 696 7.90 44.83 30.49
N ALA A 697 8.17 45.50 29.38
CA ALA A 697 7.35 45.43 28.17
C ALA A 697 7.31 44.00 27.60
N SER A 698 8.43 43.27 27.64
CA SER A 698 8.51 41.89 27.12
C SER A 698 7.70 40.91 27.96
N ARG A 699 7.68 41.10 29.29
CA ARG A 699 6.85 40.32 30.21
C ARG A 699 5.37 40.64 30.06
N ALA A 700 5.02 41.90 29.80
CA ALA A 700 3.64 42.31 29.56
C ALA A 700 3.08 41.75 28.24
N GLY A 701 3.92 41.56 27.21
CA GLY A 701 3.53 40.92 25.95
C GLY A 701 3.41 39.39 26.00
N GLN A 702 3.88 38.74 27.07
CA GLN A 702 3.88 37.27 27.24
C GLN A 702 2.75 36.76 28.16
N SER A 703 1.95 37.63 28.78
CA SER A 703 0.78 37.18 29.54
C SER A 703 -0.36 36.78 28.59
N PRO A 704 -0.98 35.59 28.75
CA PRO A 704 -2.26 35.33 28.11
C PRO A 704 -3.27 36.35 28.64
N ASP A 705 -4.05 36.95 27.75
CA ASP A 705 -5.17 37.80 28.15
C ASP A 705 -5.97 37.09 29.26
N PRO A 706 -6.24 37.72 30.42
CA PRO A 706 -7.17 37.13 31.37
C PRO A 706 -8.52 37.02 30.67
N PRO A 707 -9.31 35.95 30.90
CA PRO A 707 -10.63 35.85 30.31
C PRO A 707 -11.41 37.09 30.75
N GLU A 708 -11.97 37.82 29.79
CA GLU A 708 -12.91 38.91 30.04
C GLU A 708 -13.97 38.40 31.03
N ILE A 709 -13.85 38.80 32.30
CA ILE A 709 -14.96 38.76 33.22
C ILE A 709 -15.94 39.78 32.64
N LYS A 710 -17.01 39.27 32.01
CA LYS A 710 -18.20 40.05 31.65
C LYS A 710 -18.73 40.73 32.91
N ILE A 711 -18.25 41.93 33.19
CA ILE A 711 -18.91 42.84 34.11
C ILE A 711 -20.10 43.40 33.35
N LEU A 712 -21.28 42.92 33.73
CA LEU A 712 -22.57 43.45 33.30
C LEU A 712 -22.60 44.97 33.61
N PRO A 713 -22.75 45.87 32.63
CA PRO A 713 -22.79 47.30 32.92
C PRO A 713 -24.16 47.68 33.50
N ASN A 714 -24.21 47.95 34.80
CA ASN A 714 -25.32 48.68 35.41
C ASN A 714 -25.32 50.13 34.90
N SER A 715 -26.20 50.40 33.95
CA SER A 715 -27.05 51.58 33.67
C SER A 715 -26.72 53.03 34.13
N GLN A 716 -25.52 53.39 34.61
CA GLN A 716 -25.27 54.77 35.07
C GLN A 716 -24.11 55.56 34.43
N THR A 717 -23.31 55.00 33.52
CA THR A 717 -22.17 55.74 32.92
C THR A 717 -22.42 56.28 31.51
N LYS A 718 -23.61 56.10 30.93
CA LYS A 718 -23.93 56.55 29.56
C LYS A 718 -24.42 58.01 29.45
N LEU A 719 -24.41 58.79 30.52
CA LEU A 719 -24.92 60.18 30.53
C LEU A 719 -23.86 61.27 30.77
N LEU A 720 -22.58 60.91 30.88
CA LEU A 720 -21.52 61.90 31.17
C LEU A 720 -20.52 62.15 30.03
N ASN A 721 -20.60 61.41 28.92
CA ASN A 721 -19.63 61.56 27.82
C ASN A 721 -20.13 62.32 26.58
N ASP A 722 -21.44 62.66 26.49
CA ASP A 722 -22.02 63.33 25.32
C ASP A 722 -22.03 64.87 25.41
N ARG A 723 -21.30 65.49 26.35
CA ARG A 723 -21.38 66.94 26.56
C ARG A 723 -20.12 67.76 26.21
N ASN A 724 -19.04 67.16 25.71
CA ASN A 724 -17.75 67.87 25.56
C ASN A 724 -17.09 67.89 24.18
N THR A 725 -17.79 67.57 23.10
CA THR A 725 -17.20 67.69 21.75
C THR A 725 -18.24 68.14 20.72
N THR A 726 -18.38 69.46 20.53
CA THR A 726 -18.73 70.11 19.25
C THR A 726 -18.80 71.63 19.42
N GLN A 727 -17.67 72.33 19.25
CA GLN A 727 -17.66 73.73 18.84
C GLN A 727 -16.29 74.09 18.28
N GLU A 728 -16.13 74.01 16.96
CA GLU A 728 -15.37 74.98 16.19
C GLU A 728 -15.83 74.95 14.72
N PHE A 729 -16.16 76.15 14.23
CA PHE A 729 -16.81 76.47 12.97
C PHE A 729 -15.83 76.40 11.79
N PRO A 730 -16.28 76.08 10.56
CA PRO A 730 -15.70 76.64 9.35
C PRO A 730 -16.50 77.85 8.86
N VAL A 731 -15.78 78.65 8.08
CA VAL A 731 -16.01 80.03 7.74
C VAL A 731 -16.59 80.15 6.32
N ASN A 732 -17.48 81.15 6.17
CA ASN A 732 -17.84 81.93 4.98
C ASN A 732 -19.04 81.56 4.08
N PHE A 733 -20.02 82.50 4.11
CA PHE A 733 -20.68 83.25 3.03
C PHE A 733 -21.21 82.47 1.81
N SER A 734 -22.41 82.70 1.26
CA SER A 734 -23.50 83.65 1.52
C SER A 734 -24.54 83.48 0.40
N PHE A 735 -25.72 84.08 0.60
CA PHE A 735 -26.75 84.49 -0.38
C PHE A 735 -27.86 83.49 -0.76
N PHE A 736 -29.08 83.83 -0.26
CA PHE A 736 -30.38 83.92 -0.95
C PHE A 736 -30.90 82.67 -1.70
N ASP A 737 -32.16 82.25 -1.65
CA ASP A 737 -33.40 82.74 -1.04
C ASP A 737 -34.46 81.64 -1.29
N THR A 738 -35.57 81.72 -0.57
CA THR A 738 -36.93 81.29 -1.00
C THR A 738 -37.32 79.80 -1.24
N ILE A 739 -38.39 79.45 -0.51
CA ILE A 739 -39.64 78.80 -0.99
C ILE A 739 -39.56 77.28 -1.27
N GLU A 740 -40.06 76.46 -0.36
CA GLU A 740 -41.44 75.95 -0.31
C GLU A 740 -41.71 74.78 -1.28
N ASN A 741 -41.87 73.61 -0.67
CA ASN A 741 -43.02 72.71 -0.81
C ASN A 741 -43.14 71.68 -1.96
N TYR A 742 -43.43 70.45 -1.48
CA TYR A 742 -44.08 69.28 -2.10
C TYR A 742 -43.31 68.42 -3.11
N CYS A 743 -42.73 67.31 -2.65
CA CYS A 743 -43.41 66.01 -2.57
C CYS A 743 -42.64 65.01 -1.69
#